data_AF-A0A937VAU2-F1
#
_entry.id   AF-A0A937VAU2-F1
#
_cell.length_a   1.000
_cell.length_b   1.000
_cell.length_c   1.000
_cell.angle_alpha   90.00
_cell.angle_beta   90.00
_cell.angle_gamma   90.00
#
_symmetry.space_group_name_H-M   'P 1'
#
loop_
_entity.id
_entity.type
_entity.pdbx_description
1 polymer ?
#
loop_
_entity_poly.entity_id
_entity_poly.type
_entity_poly.pdbx_seq_one_letter_code
_entity_poly.pdbx_strand_id
1 'polypeptide(L)'
;FVPAAGRLRRGVLLLVSNPAFLLGSLLLLGLLVLAMAGKSFTGASAYETHGIIMINGELASPPFKPSPSFPWGSDAIGRDIQALVLEGARRTMALAIIATLARLLLGTTLGVIAGWWQRGWIDRMLSAAIGVWAAFPVTLFAMILIYGMGIQQGFWIFVIALCVVGWGEVAQFTRGLVIRLKAQPFVEGARAIGARADQILLTQVLPNMTGPLLVAASLETAGVLMLLAELGFLNVFMGGGFRAMIGETGRMSPVIYYFSDVPEWSALLANIRNWWRSYPWLGWYPGVAFFLAIIAFNLWGEGLRRFLDDTRINLSRLLSRNVLLVSGAVALVVALILNAVAPRSQYREAAAKFDAAAVQADIAALSSPATEGRETGMPGARIAAEYIARRMSDLGLQPAGVANTFLQALARPRFHLSQPPLLELLDATGGVVRAFRYRQDFSEFPLIGTAYFDEIRPTTFGGTVFGCAVGSGTDLTVDKIPPLQELDGIAIVLEGSSCPVSSRSSVVSLIVPSDPATVGRKVLFPQTTYRPAALANSFPPLLYISPETADALLATAGSSLQALEALRDALPRGSMGTTERGATVRASREGFDGMGETGDYINVIGFIPGTGALVEQQEGRGLDRQVIVVSAYYDGLGSMPDGVLYPGANDNASGVAMMLEMARQMMASPYQPKKTIVFVAWAGGERRESLSLVEIMNAKIGFASLTPEAVIELSGVGAGAMDQAAIGEGSSFRL
;
A
#
# COMPACT_ATOMS: atom_id res chain seq x y z
N PHE A 1 -45.74 -49.70 -3.24
CA PHE A 1 -44.69 -49.36 -4.20
C PHE A 1 -45.16 -48.18 -5.06
N VAL A 2 -44.64 -46.97 -4.85
CA VAL A 2 -44.93 -45.83 -5.74
C VAL A 2 -43.99 -45.92 -6.95
N PRO A 3 -44.49 -45.82 -8.20
CA PRO A 3 -43.66 -45.86 -9.41
C PRO A 3 -42.53 -44.82 -9.35
N ALA A 4 -41.38 -45.11 -9.98
CA ALA A 4 -40.22 -44.21 -10.00
C ALA A 4 -40.57 -42.78 -10.48
N ALA A 5 -41.48 -42.66 -11.45
CA ALA A 5 -42.02 -41.39 -11.93
C ALA A 5 -42.82 -40.61 -10.85
N GLY A 6 -43.58 -41.31 -9.99
CA GLY A 6 -44.32 -40.70 -8.89
C GLY A 6 -43.43 -40.19 -7.75
N ARG A 7 -42.26 -40.82 -7.53
CA ARG A 7 -41.25 -40.35 -6.58
C ARG A 7 -40.54 -39.09 -7.05
N LEU A 8 -40.20 -39.01 -8.34
CA LEU A 8 -39.58 -37.81 -8.93
C LEU A 8 -40.55 -36.62 -8.89
N ARG A 9 -41.81 -36.85 -9.29
CA ARG A 9 -42.85 -35.81 -9.28
C ARG A 9 -43.14 -35.29 -7.87
N ARG A 10 -43.20 -36.17 -6.87
CA ARG A 10 -43.38 -35.80 -5.45
C ARG A 10 -42.16 -35.05 -4.89
N GLY A 11 -40.94 -35.43 -5.27
CA GLY A 11 -39.73 -34.70 -4.90
C GLY A 11 -39.68 -33.28 -5.48
N VAL A 12 -40.02 -33.12 -6.77
CA VAL A 12 -40.11 -31.79 -7.40
C VAL A 12 -41.22 -30.94 -6.77
N LEU A 13 -42.39 -31.53 -6.49
CA LEU A 13 -43.47 -30.85 -5.79
C LEU A 13 -43.04 -30.36 -4.40
N LEU A 14 -42.28 -31.16 -3.64
CA LEU A 14 -41.74 -30.77 -2.33
C LEU A 14 -40.75 -29.60 -2.43
N LEU A 15 -39.84 -29.62 -3.43
CA LEU A 15 -38.92 -28.51 -3.68
C LEU A 15 -39.64 -27.21 -4.05
N VAL A 16 -40.62 -27.29 -4.95
CA VAL A 16 -41.40 -26.13 -5.39
C VAL A 16 -42.37 -25.64 -4.30
N SER A 17 -42.77 -26.49 -3.37
CA SER A 17 -43.59 -26.08 -2.22
C SER A 17 -42.80 -25.43 -1.08
N ASN A 18 -41.46 -25.45 -1.14
CA ASN A 18 -40.60 -24.90 -0.08
C ASN A 18 -40.20 -23.45 -0.39
N PRO A 19 -40.81 -22.45 0.27
CA PRO A 19 -40.56 -21.04 -0.03
C PRO A 19 -39.11 -20.63 0.26
N ALA A 20 -38.48 -21.21 1.28
CA ALA A 20 -37.08 -20.92 1.60
C ALA A 20 -36.15 -21.40 0.49
N PHE A 21 -36.38 -22.61 -0.03
CA PHE A 21 -35.58 -23.16 -1.14
C PHE A 21 -35.76 -22.34 -2.43
N LEU A 22 -36.99 -21.96 -2.77
CA LEU A 22 -37.28 -21.17 -3.98
C LEU A 22 -36.67 -19.77 -3.90
N LEU A 23 -36.88 -19.05 -2.80
CA LEU A 23 -36.32 -17.71 -2.61
C LEU A 23 -34.79 -17.75 -2.56
N GLY A 24 -34.23 -18.72 -1.82
CA GLY A 24 -32.77 -18.93 -1.78
C GLY A 24 -32.19 -19.22 -3.16
N SER A 25 -32.83 -20.11 -3.94
CA SER A 25 -32.39 -20.45 -5.30
C SER A 25 -32.47 -19.25 -6.25
N LEU A 26 -33.53 -18.44 -6.16
CA LEU A 26 -33.69 -17.23 -6.97
C LEU A 26 -32.60 -16.20 -6.66
N LEU A 27 -32.33 -15.97 -5.36
CA LEU A 27 -31.28 -15.05 -4.93
C LEU A 27 -29.89 -15.54 -5.34
N LEU A 28 -29.60 -16.83 -5.18
CA LEU A 28 -28.35 -17.44 -5.63
C LEU A 28 -28.17 -17.34 -7.15
N LEU A 29 -29.24 -17.54 -7.93
CA LEU A 29 -29.20 -17.32 -9.37
C LEU A 29 -28.89 -15.86 -9.72
N GLY A 30 -29.51 -14.91 -9.01
CA GLY A 30 -29.20 -13.49 -9.15
C GLY A 30 -27.74 -13.18 -8.83
N LEU A 31 -27.20 -13.71 -7.74
CA LEU A 31 -25.80 -13.55 -7.36
C LEU A 31 -24.84 -14.19 -8.36
N LEU A 32 -25.20 -15.34 -8.93
CA LEU A 32 -24.41 -15.98 -9.98
C LEU A 32 -24.38 -15.13 -11.25
N VAL A 33 -25.52 -14.55 -11.64
CA VAL A 33 -25.60 -13.61 -12.77
C VAL A 33 -24.77 -12.36 -12.49
N LEU A 34 -24.82 -11.80 -11.28
CA LEU A 34 -23.96 -10.69 -10.87
C LEU A 34 -22.47 -11.06 -10.90
N ALA A 35 -22.09 -12.24 -10.41
CA ALA A 35 -20.70 -12.70 -10.42
C ALA A 35 -20.14 -12.93 -11.83
N MET A 36 -20.98 -13.36 -12.78
CA MET A 36 -20.55 -13.66 -14.16
C MET A 36 -20.66 -12.45 -15.10
N ALA A 37 -21.73 -11.66 -14.97
CA ALA A 37 -22.10 -10.58 -15.89
C ALA A 37 -22.19 -9.21 -15.20
N GLY A 38 -21.74 -9.08 -13.95
CA GLY A 38 -21.78 -7.84 -13.16
C GLY A 38 -21.25 -6.62 -13.92
N LYS A 39 -20.09 -6.76 -14.55
CA LYS A 39 -19.48 -5.72 -15.39
C LYS A 39 -20.41 -5.26 -16.53
N SER A 40 -21.18 -6.17 -17.14
CA SER A 40 -22.06 -5.85 -18.27
C SER A 40 -23.31 -5.06 -17.86
N PHE A 41 -23.63 -4.97 -16.56
CA PHE A 41 -24.76 -4.19 -16.05
C PHE A 41 -24.43 -2.72 -15.77
N THR A 42 -23.17 -2.31 -15.94
CA THR A 42 -22.70 -0.93 -15.75
C THR A 42 -21.91 -0.47 -16.98
N GLY A 43 -22.10 0.78 -17.37
CA GLY A 43 -21.23 1.43 -18.36
C GLY A 43 -19.99 2.07 -17.75
N ALA A 44 -19.96 2.22 -16.41
CA ALA A 44 -18.84 2.77 -15.66
C ALA A 44 -17.84 1.67 -15.29
N SER A 45 -16.55 2.00 -15.33
CA SER A 45 -15.49 1.10 -14.89
C SER A 45 -15.27 1.18 -13.38
N ALA A 46 -15.15 0.04 -12.69
CA ALA A 46 -14.78 0.02 -11.27
C ALA A 46 -13.37 0.58 -10.98
N TYR A 47 -12.57 0.83 -12.02
CA TYR A 47 -11.20 1.34 -11.94
C TYR A 47 -11.10 2.84 -12.26
N GLU A 48 -12.16 3.44 -12.81
CA GLU A 48 -12.17 4.84 -13.19
C GLU A 48 -12.40 5.75 -11.97
N THR A 49 -11.55 6.75 -11.81
CA THR A 49 -11.50 7.63 -10.63
C THR A 49 -11.71 9.08 -11.03
N HIS A 50 -12.69 9.74 -10.41
CA HIS A 50 -13.06 11.11 -10.70
C HIS A 50 -12.56 12.07 -9.62
N GLY A 51 -11.73 13.04 -10.01
CA GLY A 51 -11.28 14.14 -9.15
C GLY A 51 -12.36 15.20 -8.99
N ILE A 52 -12.00 16.49 -8.96
CA ILE A 52 -13.00 17.56 -8.94
C ILE A 52 -13.68 17.64 -10.31
N ILE A 53 -15.01 17.58 -10.35
CA ILE A 53 -15.80 17.67 -11.58
C ILE A 53 -16.97 18.65 -11.40
N MET A 54 -17.55 19.07 -12.51
CA MET A 54 -18.78 19.87 -12.53
C MET A 54 -20.00 18.94 -12.56
N ILE A 55 -20.84 18.99 -11.52
CA ILE A 55 -22.13 18.27 -11.47
C ILE A 55 -23.23 19.32 -11.44
N ASN A 56 -24.10 19.33 -12.45
CA ASN A 56 -25.20 20.29 -12.57
C ASN A 56 -24.77 21.77 -12.49
N GLY A 57 -23.57 22.10 -12.97
CA GLY A 57 -23.04 23.47 -12.93
C GLY A 57 -22.39 23.88 -11.61
N GLU A 58 -22.29 22.98 -10.63
CA GLU A 58 -21.57 23.19 -9.37
C GLU A 58 -20.27 22.38 -9.34
N LEU A 59 -19.21 22.97 -8.79
CA LEU A 59 -17.97 22.26 -8.48
C LEU A 59 -18.23 21.25 -7.36
N ALA A 60 -17.99 19.98 -7.64
CA ALA A 60 -18.12 18.91 -6.66
C ALA A 60 -16.80 18.14 -6.55
N SER A 61 -16.45 17.72 -5.33
CA SER A 61 -15.33 16.82 -5.04
C SER A 61 -15.85 15.47 -4.54
N PRO A 62 -15.13 14.37 -4.79
CA PRO A 62 -15.47 13.08 -4.20
C PRO A 62 -15.36 13.14 -2.66
N PRO A 63 -16.14 12.33 -1.93
CA PRO A 63 -17.14 11.37 -2.41
C PRO A 63 -18.41 12.03 -2.95
N PHE A 64 -18.82 11.67 -4.16
CA PHE A 64 -20.04 12.15 -4.79
C PHE A 64 -21.28 11.46 -4.23
N LYS A 65 -22.31 12.25 -3.91
CA LYS A 65 -23.63 11.73 -3.55
C LYS A 65 -24.29 10.99 -4.73
N PRO A 66 -25.22 10.06 -4.46
CA PRO A 66 -26.03 9.43 -5.50
C PRO A 66 -26.65 10.46 -6.44
N SER A 67 -26.41 10.28 -7.74
CA SER A 67 -26.81 11.20 -8.82
C SER A 67 -26.93 10.42 -10.14
N PRO A 68 -27.46 11.02 -11.22
CA PRO A 68 -27.51 10.33 -12.53
C PRO A 68 -26.13 9.91 -13.06
N SER A 69 -25.07 10.66 -12.73
CA SER A 69 -23.69 10.31 -13.11
C SER A 69 -23.08 9.25 -12.20
N PHE A 70 -23.50 9.18 -10.93
CA PHE A 70 -23.07 8.19 -9.94
C PHE A 70 -24.29 7.56 -9.27
N PRO A 71 -24.94 6.55 -9.86
CA PRO A 71 -26.24 6.07 -9.40
C PRO A 71 -26.27 5.65 -7.92
N TRP A 72 -25.19 5.05 -7.43
CA TRP A 72 -25.02 4.64 -6.02
C TRP A 72 -24.02 5.53 -5.26
N GLY A 73 -23.65 6.68 -5.83
CA GLY A 73 -22.60 7.56 -5.34
C GLY A 73 -21.19 7.06 -5.68
N SER A 74 -20.19 7.79 -5.22
CA SER A 74 -18.78 7.41 -5.38
C SER A 74 -18.09 7.16 -4.04
N ASP A 75 -16.93 6.49 -4.09
CA ASP A 75 -15.98 6.45 -2.98
C ASP A 75 -15.16 7.75 -2.87
N ALA A 76 -14.23 7.80 -1.90
CA ALA A 76 -13.43 9.00 -1.63
C ALA A 76 -12.39 9.34 -2.71
N ILE A 77 -12.12 8.43 -3.64
CA ILE A 77 -11.25 8.68 -4.79
C ILE A 77 -12.06 8.82 -6.10
N GLY A 78 -13.39 8.90 -5.99
CA GLY A 78 -14.30 9.16 -7.10
C GLY A 78 -14.60 7.95 -7.97
N ARG A 79 -14.45 6.72 -7.46
CA ARG A 79 -14.90 5.50 -8.16
C ARG A 79 -16.37 5.25 -7.94
N ASP A 80 -17.06 4.81 -8.98
CA ASP A 80 -18.48 4.51 -8.92
C ASP A 80 -18.77 3.28 -8.02
N ILE A 81 -19.60 3.46 -6.99
CA ILE A 81 -19.95 2.41 -6.03
C ILE A 81 -20.78 1.30 -6.67
N GLN A 82 -21.61 1.61 -7.67
CA GLN A 82 -22.37 0.61 -8.41
C GLN A 82 -21.43 -0.31 -9.17
N ALA A 83 -20.48 0.25 -9.93
CA ALA A 83 -19.48 -0.55 -10.64
C ALA A 83 -18.65 -1.41 -9.66
N LEU A 84 -18.20 -0.83 -8.54
CA LEU A 84 -17.43 -1.54 -7.52
C LEU A 84 -18.19 -2.72 -6.89
N VAL A 85 -19.48 -2.55 -6.56
CA VAL A 85 -20.29 -3.63 -5.97
C VAL A 85 -20.59 -4.71 -7.00
N LEU A 86 -20.94 -4.34 -8.24
CA LEU A 86 -21.27 -5.30 -9.30
C LEU A 86 -20.04 -6.12 -9.72
N GLU A 87 -18.90 -5.48 -9.95
CA GLU A 87 -17.65 -6.18 -10.29
C GLU A 87 -17.07 -6.94 -9.10
N GLY A 88 -17.24 -6.41 -7.88
CA GLY A 88 -16.75 -7.03 -6.65
C GLY A 88 -17.45 -8.34 -6.29
N ALA A 89 -18.68 -8.54 -6.76
CA ALA A 89 -19.46 -9.76 -6.51
C ALA A 89 -18.69 -11.03 -6.88
N ARG A 90 -18.00 -11.01 -8.04
CA ARG A 90 -17.25 -12.16 -8.54
C ARG A 90 -16.17 -12.61 -7.55
N ARG A 91 -15.38 -11.66 -7.04
CA ARG A 91 -14.21 -11.97 -6.22
C ARG A 91 -14.60 -12.35 -4.81
N THR A 92 -15.56 -11.64 -4.21
CA THR A 92 -16.10 -11.97 -2.89
C THR A 92 -16.77 -13.34 -2.88
N MET A 93 -17.57 -13.67 -3.90
CA MET A 93 -18.22 -14.99 -4.01
C MET A 93 -17.22 -16.12 -4.26
N ALA A 94 -16.23 -15.90 -5.14
CA ALA A 94 -15.18 -16.88 -5.40
C ALA A 94 -14.38 -17.18 -4.11
N LEU A 95 -13.98 -16.14 -3.38
CA LEU A 95 -13.26 -16.29 -2.12
C LEU A 95 -14.09 -17.08 -1.10
N ALA A 96 -15.37 -16.71 -0.92
CA ALA A 96 -16.25 -17.37 0.03
C ALA A 96 -16.43 -18.86 -0.29
N ILE A 97 -16.75 -19.20 -1.54
CA ILE A 97 -16.96 -20.58 -1.97
C ILE A 97 -15.68 -21.41 -1.82
N ILE A 98 -14.52 -20.89 -2.25
CA ILE A 98 -13.26 -21.63 -2.20
C ILE A 98 -12.79 -21.82 -0.75
N ALA A 99 -12.91 -20.79 0.09
CA ALA A 99 -12.62 -20.91 1.53
C ALA A 99 -13.53 -21.94 2.21
N THR A 100 -14.84 -21.93 1.90
CA THR A 100 -15.78 -22.94 2.42
C THR A 100 -15.43 -24.34 1.94
N LEU A 101 -15.11 -24.54 0.65
CA LEU A 101 -14.69 -25.85 0.14
C LEU A 101 -13.40 -26.34 0.80
N ALA A 102 -12.44 -25.46 1.05
CA ALA A 102 -11.22 -25.78 1.78
C ALA A 102 -11.52 -26.20 3.24
N ARG A 103 -12.37 -25.44 3.95
CA ARG A 103 -12.85 -25.78 5.31
C ARG A 103 -13.56 -27.13 5.34
N LEU A 104 -14.45 -27.38 4.37
CA LEU A 104 -15.17 -28.64 4.25
C LEU A 104 -14.24 -29.81 3.99
N LEU A 105 -13.30 -29.66 3.06
CA LEU A 105 -12.34 -30.72 2.75
C LEU A 105 -11.51 -31.09 3.98
N LEU A 106 -10.92 -30.10 4.65
CA LEU A 106 -10.10 -30.33 5.83
C LEU A 106 -10.93 -30.83 7.02
N GLY A 107 -11.99 -30.10 7.36
CA GLY A 107 -12.86 -30.41 8.49
C GLY A 107 -13.57 -31.75 8.33
N THR A 108 -14.15 -32.04 7.17
CA THR A 108 -14.79 -33.35 6.93
C THR A 108 -13.78 -34.49 7.00
N THR A 109 -12.58 -34.33 6.44
CA THR A 109 -11.55 -35.38 6.53
C THR A 109 -11.18 -35.67 7.98
N LEU A 110 -10.85 -34.63 8.76
CA LEU A 110 -10.48 -34.78 10.17
C LEU A 110 -11.65 -35.27 11.03
N GLY A 111 -12.86 -34.78 10.79
CA GLY A 111 -14.07 -35.19 11.49
C GLY A 111 -14.46 -36.65 11.21
N VAL A 112 -14.28 -37.11 9.97
CA VAL A 112 -14.47 -38.52 9.61
C VAL A 112 -13.49 -39.41 10.36
N ILE A 113 -12.20 -39.03 10.37
CA ILE A 113 -11.15 -39.74 11.10
C ILE A 113 -11.50 -39.80 12.60
N ALA A 114 -11.80 -38.66 13.23
CA ALA A 114 -12.13 -38.59 14.66
C ALA A 114 -13.38 -39.43 15.01
N GLY A 115 -14.44 -39.34 14.21
CA GLY A 115 -15.69 -40.06 14.45
C GLY A 115 -15.57 -41.56 14.20
N TRP A 116 -14.77 -41.98 13.21
CA TRP A 116 -14.58 -43.39 12.88
C TRP A 116 -13.83 -44.12 13.99
N TRP A 117 -12.74 -43.52 14.49
CA TRP A 117 -11.92 -44.00 15.60
C TRP A 117 -12.30 -43.35 16.94
N GLN A 118 -13.60 -43.13 17.19
CA GLN A 118 -14.08 -42.55 18.44
C GLN A 118 -13.49 -43.25 19.68
N ARG A 119 -13.19 -42.49 20.73
CA ARG A 119 -12.51 -42.95 21.96
C ARG A 119 -11.05 -43.40 21.79
N GLY A 120 -10.51 -43.36 20.57
CA GLY A 120 -9.09 -43.55 20.29
C GLY A 120 -8.25 -42.33 20.68
N TRP A 121 -6.93 -42.46 20.59
CA TRP A 121 -6.01 -41.35 20.85
C TRP A 121 -6.14 -40.24 19.79
N ILE A 122 -6.41 -40.59 18.54
CA ILE A 122 -6.62 -39.64 17.43
C ILE A 122 -7.84 -38.76 17.69
N ASP A 123 -8.96 -39.37 18.12
CA ASP A 123 -10.18 -38.65 18.50
C ASP A 123 -9.91 -37.66 19.64
N ARG A 124 -9.17 -38.07 20.68
CA ARG A 124 -8.79 -37.18 21.78
C ARG A 124 -7.90 -36.03 21.32
N MET A 125 -6.89 -36.30 20.49
CA MET A 125 -5.98 -35.28 19.95
C MET A 125 -6.73 -34.26 19.09
N LEU A 126 -7.58 -34.72 18.18
CA LEU A 126 -8.37 -33.84 17.32
C LEU A 126 -9.40 -33.05 18.12
N SER A 127 -10.07 -33.67 19.09
CA SER A 127 -11.01 -32.97 19.99
C SER A 127 -10.31 -31.92 20.84
N ALA A 128 -9.07 -32.19 21.30
CA ALA A 128 -8.26 -31.21 22.02
C ALA A 128 -7.85 -30.05 21.10
N ALA A 129 -7.41 -30.33 19.87
CA ALA A 129 -7.06 -29.30 18.88
C ALA A 129 -8.26 -28.40 18.55
N ILE A 130 -9.46 -28.98 18.34
CA ILE A 130 -10.70 -28.23 18.15
C ILE A 130 -10.99 -27.35 19.38
N GLY A 131 -10.85 -27.91 20.59
CA GLY A 131 -11.07 -27.16 21.83
C GLY A 131 -10.14 -25.96 22.00
N VAL A 132 -8.85 -26.12 21.65
CA VAL A 132 -7.90 -25.00 21.66
C VAL A 132 -8.27 -23.96 20.60
N TRP A 133 -8.72 -24.37 19.42
CA TRP A 133 -9.02 -23.45 18.31
C TRP A 133 -10.28 -22.64 18.60
N ALA A 134 -11.30 -23.29 19.17
CA ALA A 134 -12.55 -22.65 19.55
C ALA A 134 -12.40 -21.61 20.68
N ALA A 135 -11.29 -21.63 21.42
CA ALA A 135 -11.01 -20.64 22.46
C ALA A 135 -10.64 -19.26 21.90
N PHE A 136 -10.18 -19.19 20.64
CA PHE A 136 -9.84 -17.94 19.98
C PHE A 136 -11.05 -17.32 19.30
N PRO A 137 -11.27 -15.99 19.43
CA PRO A 137 -12.25 -15.29 18.60
C PRO A 137 -11.89 -15.44 17.12
N VAL A 138 -12.81 -16.01 16.34
CA VAL A 138 -12.64 -16.36 14.91
C VAL A 138 -12.12 -15.18 14.08
N THR A 139 -12.69 -13.99 14.28
CA THR A 139 -12.30 -12.75 13.60
C THR A 139 -10.86 -12.34 13.91
N LEU A 140 -10.50 -12.30 15.20
CA LEU A 140 -9.16 -11.94 15.63
C LEU A 140 -8.13 -12.95 15.14
N PHE A 141 -8.46 -14.24 15.20
CA PHE A 141 -7.54 -15.28 14.76
C PHE A 141 -7.30 -15.22 13.25
N ALA A 142 -8.36 -15.02 12.46
CA ALA A 142 -8.24 -14.79 11.02
C ALA A 142 -7.38 -13.57 10.71
N MET A 143 -7.59 -12.46 11.42
CA MET A 143 -6.79 -11.24 11.26
C MET A 143 -5.32 -11.47 11.57
N ILE A 144 -4.98 -12.15 12.68
CA ILE A 144 -3.60 -12.45 13.06
C ILE A 144 -2.92 -13.31 11.99
N LEU A 145 -3.59 -14.34 11.49
CA LEU A 145 -3.03 -15.19 10.43
C LEU A 145 -2.84 -14.44 9.12
N ILE A 146 -3.81 -13.63 8.70
CA ILE A 146 -3.73 -12.85 7.46
C ILE A 146 -2.58 -11.86 7.51
N TYR A 147 -2.42 -11.12 8.62
CA TYR A 147 -1.31 -10.19 8.77
C TYR A 147 0.03 -10.92 8.93
N GLY A 148 0.07 -12.00 9.72
CA GLY A 148 1.30 -12.76 9.96
C GLY A 148 1.84 -13.46 8.71
N MET A 149 0.96 -13.86 7.78
CA MET A 149 1.35 -14.43 6.48
C MET A 149 1.62 -13.35 5.41
N GLY A 150 1.35 -12.08 5.69
CA GLY A 150 1.54 -10.96 4.77
C GLY A 150 0.32 -10.70 3.89
N ILE A 151 -0.58 -9.83 4.34
CA ILE A 151 -1.86 -9.49 3.67
C ILE A 151 -1.73 -9.17 2.16
N GLN A 152 -0.56 -8.67 1.72
CA GLN A 152 -0.25 -8.34 0.33
C GLN A 152 -0.21 -9.56 -0.59
N GLN A 153 -0.01 -10.80 -0.09
CA GLN A 153 -0.02 -11.98 -0.97
C GLN A 153 -1.44 -12.38 -1.42
N GLY A 154 -2.48 -11.70 -0.90
CA GLY A 154 -3.80 -11.64 -1.51
C GLY A 154 -4.65 -12.90 -1.31
N PHE A 155 -5.30 -13.35 -2.39
CA PHE A 155 -6.38 -14.35 -2.39
C PHE A 155 -6.07 -15.63 -1.57
N TRP A 156 -4.92 -16.25 -1.79
CA TRP A 156 -4.60 -17.56 -1.18
C TRP A 156 -4.37 -17.48 0.32
N ILE A 157 -3.83 -16.38 0.84
CA ILE A 157 -3.70 -16.18 2.29
C ILE A 157 -5.07 -16.14 2.94
N PHE A 158 -6.03 -15.42 2.36
CA PHE A 158 -7.40 -15.40 2.88
C PHE A 158 -8.00 -16.80 2.86
N VAL A 159 -7.86 -17.57 1.77
CA VAL A 159 -8.34 -18.96 1.72
C VAL A 159 -7.73 -19.81 2.83
N ILE A 160 -6.40 -19.74 3.01
CA ILE A 160 -5.69 -20.53 4.03
C ILE A 160 -6.10 -20.10 5.43
N ALA A 161 -6.08 -18.81 5.74
CA ALA A 161 -6.44 -18.28 7.05
C ALA A 161 -7.89 -18.62 7.40
N LEU A 162 -8.82 -18.38 6.48
CA LEU A 162 -10.23 -18.72 6.68
C LEU A 162 -10.39 -20.24 6.88
N CYS A 163 -9.67 -21.08 6.12
CA CYS A 163 -9.67 -22.54 6.31
C CYS A 163 -9.18 -22.96 7.71
N VAL A 164 -8.02 -22.46 8.13
CA VAL A 164 -7.38 -22.78 9.42
C VAL A 164 -8.23 -22.34 10.61
N VAL A 165 -8.98 -21.27 10.48
CA VAL A 165 -9.84 -20.79 11.56
C VAL A 165 -11.15 -21.59 11.64
N GLY A 166 -11.74 -21.97 10.50
CA GLY A 166 -13.08 -22.58 10.46
C GLY A 166 -13.15 -24.11 10.42
N TRP A 167 -12.03 -24.83 10.23
CA TRP A 167 -12.09 -26.29 10.05
C TRP A 167 -12.64 -27.06 11.27
N GLY A 168 -12.48 -26.50 12.48
CA GLY A 168 -12.85 -27.16 13.73
C GLY A 168 -14.36 -27.39 13.86
N GLU A 169 -15.16 -26.40 13.50
CA GLU A 169 -16.64 -26.48 13.53
C GLU A 169 -17.14 -27.58 12.58
N VAL A 170 -16.64 -27.57 11.35
CA VAL A 170 -16.93 -28.61 10.35
C VAL A 170 -16.48 -30.00 10.81
N ALA A 171 -15.30 -30.10 11.42
CA ALA A 171 -14.77 -31.36 11.94
C ALA A 171 -15.64 -31.91 13.07
N GLN A 172 -16.08 -31.06 13.99
CA GLN A 172 -16.97 -31.44 15.08
C GLN A 172 -18.35 -31.89 14.57
N PHE A 173 -18.92 -31.14 13.62
CA PHE A 173 -20.19 -31.51 12.98
C PHE A 173 -20.09 -32.86 12.26
N THR A 174 -19.05 -33.02 11.44
CA THR A 174 -18.80 -34.25 10.68
C THR A 174 -18.55 -35.45 11.60
N ARG A 175 -17.79 -35.25 12.68
CA ARG A 175 -17.56 -36.26 13.71
C ARG A 175 -18.86 -36.74 14.32
N GLY A 176 -19.74 -35.82 14.71
CA GLY A 176 -21.07 -36.14 15.25
C GLY A 176 -21.91 -36.96 14.26
N LEU A 177 -21.88 -36.60 12.97
CA LEU A 177 -22.55 -37.35 11.91
C LEU A 177 -22.00 -38.77 11.76
N VAL A 178 -20.68 -38.96 11.74
CA VAL A 178 -20.09 -40.31 11.62
C VAL A 178 -20.49 -41.17 12.81
N ILE A 179 -20.42 -40.65 14.03
CA ILE A 179 -20.82 -41.39 15.24
C ILE A 179 -22.29 -41.82 15.15
N ARG A 180 -23.18 -40.91 14.74
CA ARG A 180 -24.61 -41.19 14.57
C ARG A 180 -24.88 -42.23 13.49
N LEU A 181 -24.21 -42.14 12.34
CA LEU A 181 -24.38 -43.07 11.22
C LEU A 181 -23.79 -44.45 11.52
N LYS A 182 -22.67 -44.50 12.24
CA LYS A 182 -22.02 -45.75 12.66
C LYS A 182 -22.91 -46.63 13.56
N ALA A 183 -23.86 -46.02 14.26
CA ALA A 183 -24.83 -46.69 15.13
C ALA A 183 -26.13 -47.11 14.41
N GLN A 184 -26.25 -46.89 13.09
CA GLN A 184 -27.47 -47.21 12.35
C GLN A 184 -27.53 -48.71 11.94
N PRO A 185 -28.74 -49.31 11.81
CA PRO A 185 -28.91 -50.73 11.49
C PRO A 185 -28.26 -51.19 10.17
N PHE A 186 -28.15 -50.31 9.18
CA PHE A 186 -27.51 -50.66 7.90
C PHE A 186 -26.00 -50.90 8.05
N VAL A 187 -25.35 -50.27 9.04
CA VAL A 187 -23.93 -50.52 9.36
C VAL A 187 -23.77 -51.85 10.07
N GLU A 188 -24.67 -52.19 10.98
CA GLU A 188 -24.70 -53.48 11.66
C GLU A 188 -24.94 -54.63 10.67
N GLY A 189 -25.90 -54.47 9.76
CA GLY A 189 -26.13 -55.42 8.67
C GLY A 189 -24.92 -55.60 7.77
N ALA A 190 -24.22 -54.51 7.41
CA ALA A 190 -22.99 -54.58 6.62
C ALA A 190 -21.86 -55.35 7.35
N ARG A 191 -21.75 -55.22 8.68
CA ARG A 191 -20.80 -56.01 9.48
C ARG A 191 -21.20 -57.49 9.53
N ALA A 192 -22.49 -57.80 9.65
CA ALA A 192 -22.99 -59.17 9.73
C ALA A 192 -22.68 -59.98 8.45
N ILE A 193 -22.65 -59.31 7.29
CA ILE A 193 -22.25 -59.93 6.00
C ILE A 193 -20.73 -59.93 5.75
N GLY A 194 -19.92 -59.52 6.74
CA GLY A 194 -18.46 -59.57 6.66
C GLY A 194 -17.79 -58.40 5.93
N ALA A 195 -18.47 -57.26 5.73
CA ALA A 195 -17.86 -56.09 5.10
C ALA A 195 -16.73 -55.52 5.99
N ARG A 196 -15.60 -55.17 5.36
CA ARG A 196 -14.45 -54.59 6.05
C ARG A 196 -14.74 -53.17 6.52
N ALA A 197 -14.00 -52.70 7.53
CA ALA A 197 -14.18 -51.38 8.14
C ALA A 197 -14.11 -50.22 7.13
N ASP A 198 -13.08 -50.22 6.28
CA ASP A 198 -12.88 -49.28 5.17
C ASP A 198 -14.01 -49.36 4.13
N GLN A 199 -14.46 -50.57 3.79
CA GLN A 199 -15.60 -50.77 2.89
C GLN A 199 -16.89 -50.17 3.47
N ILE A 200 -17.16 -50.38 4.76
CA ILE A 200 -18.33 -49.80 5.43
C ILE A 200 -18.24 -48.27 5.43
N LEU A 201 -17.07 -47.71 5.74
CA LEU A 201 -16.87 -46.26 5.75
C LEU A 201 -17.15 -45.65 4.36
N LEU A 202 -16.53 -46.21 3.31
CA LEU A 202 -16.62 -45.68 1.95
C LEU A 202 -17.98 -45.93 1.27
N THR A 203 -18.64 -47.06 1.55
CA THR A 203 -19.89 -47.44 0.86
C THR A 203 -21.15 -47.14 1.64
N GLN A 204 -21.09 -47.08 2.97
CA GLN A 204 -22.25 -46.87 3.82
C GLN A 204 -22.23 -45.51 4.50
N VAL A 205 -21.10 -45.11 5.11
CA VAL A 205 -21.09 -43.89 5.93
C VAL A 205 -20.93 -42.63 5.07
N LEU A 206 -19.84 -42.50 4.30
CA LEU A 206 -19.58 -41.29 3.50
C LEU A 206 -20.75 -40.94 2.54
N PRO A 207 -21.35 -41.92 1.82
CA PRO A 207 -22.45 -41.60 0.92
C PRO A 207 -23.68 -41.04 1.63
N ASN A 208 -23.97 -41.52 2.84
CA ASN A 208 -25.10 -41.06 3.65
C ASN A 208 -24.84 -39.71 4.35
N MET A 209 -23.61 -39.22 4.35
CA MET A 209 -23.26 -37.89 4.88
C MET A 209 -23.36 -36.78 3.83
N THR A 210 -23.40 -37.12 2.54
CA THR A 210 -23.38 -36.12 1.46
C THR A 210 -24.51 -35.10 1.56
N GLY A 211 -25.74 -35.54 1.85
CA GLY A 211 -26.88 -34.63 2.04
C GLY A 211 -26.64 -33.61 3.15
N PRO A 212 -26.40 -34.04 4.41
CA PRO A 212 -26.05 -33.14 5.51
C PRO A 212 -24.83 -32.24 5.23
N LEU A 213 -23.80 -32.73 4.53
CA LEU A 213 -22.63 -31.94 4.17
C LEU A 213 -22.93 -30.87 3.12
N LEU A 214 -23.86 -31.12 2.18
CA LEU A 214 -24.30 -30.10 1.21
C LEU A 214 -25.07 -28.97 1.91
N VAL A 215 -25.90 -29.29 2.90
CA VAL A 215 -26.57 -28.29 3.74
C VAL A 215 -25.54 -27.48 4.52
N ALA A 216 -24.60 -28.17 5.18
CA ALA A 216 -23.53 -27.51 5.91
C ALA A 216 -22.70 -26.58 5.01
N ALA A 217 -22.39 -26.99 3.77
CA ALA A 217 -21.65 -26.16 2.82
C ALA A 217 -22.34 -24.81 2.55
N SER A 218 -23.66 -24.80 2.43
CA SER A 218 -24.41 -23.56 2.23
C SER A 218 -24.32 -22.64 3.45
N LEU A 219 -24.56 -23.19 4.64
CA LEU A 219 -24.53 -22.43 5.89
C LEU A 219 -23.11 -21.91 6.20
N GLU A 220 -22.08 -22.73 5.93
CA GLU A 220 -20.68 -22.34 6.04
C GLU A 220 -20.31 -21.22 5.07
N THR A 221 -20.85 -21.23 3.84
CA THR A 221 -20.62 -20.14 2.89
C THR A 221 -21.21 -18.82 3.40
N ALA A 222 -22.40 -18.86 4.03
CA ALA A 222 -22.97 -17.70 4.70
C ALA A 222 -22.10 -17.22 5.87
N GLY A 223 -21.57 -18.14 6.68
CA GLY A 223 -20.64 -17.82 7.77
C GLY A 223 -19.32 -17.21 7.28
N VAL A 224 -18.75 -17.71 6.19
CA VAL A 224 -17.55 -17.12 5.56
C VAL A 224 -17.83 -15.72 5.04
N LEU A 225 -18.97 -15.49 4.38
CA LEU A 225 -19.36 -14.16 3.91
C LEU A 225 -19.52 -13.16 5.07
N MET A 226 -20.10 -13.60 6.19
CA MET A 226 -20.19 -12.78 7.40
C MET A 226 -18.79 -12.41 7.93
N LEU A 227 -17.91 -13.39 8.06
CA LEU A 227 -16.53 -13.17 8.51
C LEU A 227 -15.76 -12.24 7.56
N LEU A 228 -15.98 -12.34 6.25
CA LEU A 228 -15.39 -11.41 5.27
C LEU A 228 -15.91 -9.97 5.44
N ALA A 229 -17.18 -9.79 5.78
CA ALA A 229 -17.73 -8.48 6.07
C ALA A 229 -17.15 -7.89 7.37
N GLU A 230 -17.02 -8.71 8.42
CA GLU A 230 -16.39 -8.34 9.69
C GLU A 230 -14.93 -7.94 9.51
N LEU A 231 -14.16 -8.74 8.77
CA LEU A 231 -12.77 -8.45 8.42
C LEU A 231 -12.67 -7.15 7.60
N GLY A 232 -13.54 -6.98 6.59
CA GLY A 232 -13.62 -5.77 5.79
C GLY A 232 -13.84 -4.52 6.63
N PHE A 233 -14.81 -4.56 7.56
CA PHE A 233 -15.06 -3.49 8.53
C PHE A 233 -13.85 -3.18 9.42
N LEU A 234 -13.01 -4.19 9.71
CA LEU A 234 -11.76 -4.05 10.46
C LEU A 234 -10.56 -3.63 9.59
N ASN A 235 -10.77 -3.23 8.33
CA ASN A 235 -9.74 -2.90 7.34
C ASN A 235 -8.86 -4.09 6.92
N VAL A 236 -9.38 -5.31 7.04
CA VAL A 236 -8.72 -6.54 6.63
C VAL A 236 -9.43 -7.07 5.40
N PHE A 237 -8.83 -6.87 4.24
CA PHE A 237 -9.43 -7.25 2.97
C PHE A 237 -8.33 -7.67 1.98
N MET A 238 -8.73 -8.29 0.87
CA MET A 238 -7.81 -9.01 -0.01
C MET A 238 -6.75 -8.08 -0.60
N GLY A 239 -5.48 -8.45 -0.42
CA GLY A 239 -4.34 -7.70 -0.94
C GLY A 239 -3.90 -6.53 -0.05
N GLY A 240 -4.60 -6.25 1.05
CA GLY A 240 -4.29 -5.18 2.00
C GLY A 240 -4.60 -3.77 1.49
N GLY A 241 -4.85 -3.64 0.19
CA GLY A 241 -5.14 -2.39 -0.49
C GLY A 241 -4.02 -1.36 -0.38
N PHE A 242 -4.37 -0.17 -0.84
CA PHE A 242 -3.56 1.03 -0.74
C PHE A 242 -4.10 1.91 0.37
N ARG A 243 -3.17 2.62 1.02
CA ARG A 243 -3.48 3.68 1.97
C ARG A 243 -3.21 4.99 1.25
N ALA A 244 -4.25 5.71 0.87
CA ALA A 244 -4.11 7.08 0.38
C ALA A 244 -4.24 8.04 1.54
N MET A 245 -3.32 8.99 1.61
CA MET A 245 -3.43 10.16 2.46
C MET A 245 -4.17 11.25 1.67
N ILE A 246 -5.46 11.42 1.93
CA ILE A 246 -6.30 12.39 1.20
C ILE A 246 -6.40 13.67 2.05
N GLY A 247 -5.92 14.78 1.49
CA GLY A 247 -6.14 16.11 2.05
C GLY A 247 -7.54 16.60 1.67
N GLU A 248 -8.42 16.73 2.66
CA GLU A 248 -9.74 17.32 2.46
C GLU A 248 -9.62 18.85 2.65
N THR A 249 -10.10 19.64 1.69
CA THR A 249 -10.00 21.10 1.71
C THR A 249 -10.55 21.66 3.04
N GLY A 250 -9.68 22.24 3.88
CA GLY A 250 -10.05 22.80 5.18
C GLY A 250 -9.75 21.92 6.40
N ARG A 251 -9.20 20.71 6.23
CA ARG A 251 -8.64 19.92 7.34
C ARG A 251 -7.13 20.09 7.43
N MET A 252 -6.64 20.42 8.61
CA MET A 252 -5.22 20.63 8.89
C MET A 252 -4.43 19.31 9.01
N SER A 253 -5.13 18.17 9.14
CA SER A 253 -4.54 16.83 9.18
C SER A 253 -5.19 15.95 8.10
N PRO A 254 -4.39 15.25 7.28
CA PRO A 254 -4.89 14.44 6.19
C PRO A 254 -5.50 13.12 6.70
N VAL A 255 -6.49 12.59 5.97
CA VAL A 255 -7.21 11.36 6.36
C VAL A 255 -6.66 10.15 5.61
N ILE A 256 -6.34 9.08 6.35
CA ILE A 256 -5.92 7.81 5.75
C ILE A 256 -7.15 7.06 5.24
N TYR A 257 -7.17 6.80 3.94
CA TYR A 257 -8.21 6.06 3.24
C TYR A 257 -7.68 4.72 2.74
N TYR A 258 -8.42 3.64 3.00
CA TYR A 258 -8.06 2.27 2.63
C TYR A 258 -8.87 1.83 1.42
N PHE A 259 -8.25 1.65 0.26
CA PHE A 259 -8.98 1.18 -0.91
C PHE A 259 -8.25 0.03 -1.58
N SER A 260 -9.00 -0.91 -2.15
CA SER A 260 -8.43 -1.99 -2.94
C SER A 260 -8.43 -1.59 -4.42
N ASP A 261 -7.31 -1.81 -5.11
CA ASP A 261 -7.22 -1.84 -6.58
C ASP A 261 -8.13 -2.93 -7.17
N VAL A 262 -8.49 -3.90 -6.35
CA VAL A 262 -9.33 -5.01 -6.69
C VAL A 262 -10.76 -4.77 -6.17
N PRO A 263 -11.79 -4.72 -7.03
CA PRO A 263 -13.17 -4.69 -6.57
C PRO A 263 -13.49 -5.93 -5.73
N GLU A 264 -13.79 -5.72 -4.46
CA GLU A 264 -14.33 -6.71 -3.54
C GLU A 264 -15.12 -6.03 -2.43
N TRP A 265 -16.20 -6.65 -1.98
CA TRP A 265 -17.11 -6.04 -1.01
C TRP A 265 -16.45 -5.77 0.34
N SER A 266 -15.53 -6.63 0.80
CA SER A 266 -14.80 -6.41 2.06
C SER A 266 -14.00 -5.11 2.05
N ALA A 267 -13.32 -4.78 0.95
CA ALA A 267 -12.59 -3.53 0.80
C ALA A 267 -13.51 -2.31 0.85
N LEU A 268 -14.71 -2.41 0.28
CA LEU A 268 -15.69 -1.33 0.33
C LEU A 268 -16.16 -1.02 1.75
N LEU A 269 -16.09 -2.00 2.67
CA LEU A 269 -16.49 -1.81 4.07
C LEU A 269 -15.41 -1.17 4.96
N ALA A 270 -14.14 -1.10 4.51
CA ALA A 270 -13.02 -0.66 5.35
C ALA A 270 -13.15 0.79 5.84
N ASN A 271 -13.61 1.71 4.99
CA ASN A 271 -13.61 3.13 5.35
C ASN A 271 -14.83 3.56 6.16
N ILE A 272 -15.86 2.71 6.30
CA ILE A 272 -17.17 3.12 6.81
C ILE A 272 -17.07 3.80 8.18
N ARG A 273 -16.19 3.32 9.07
CA ARG A 273 -16.05 3.82 10.46
C ARG A 273 -15.86 5.34 10.54
N ASN A 274 -15.09 5.91 9.62
CA ASN A 274 -14.76 7.33 9.62
C ASN A 274 -15.81 8.20 8.91
N TRP A 275 -16.63 7.59 8.05
CA TRP A 275 -17.40 8.33 7.04
C TRP A 275 -18.91 8.06 7.05
N TRP A 276 -19.40 7.06 7.80
CA TRP A 276 -20.79 6.61 7.72
C TRP A 276 -21.84 7.70 7.98
N ARG A 277 -21.51 8.72 8.80
CA ARG A 277 -22.42 9.84 9.10
C ARG A 277 -22.52 10.84 7.94
N SER A 278 -21.42 11.07 7.24
CA SER A 278 -21.33 12.05 6.16
C SER A 278 -21.67 11.43 4.79
N TYR A 279 -21.25 10.19 4.58
CA TYR A 279 -21.32 9.48 3.31
C TYR A 279 -21.92 8.07 3.51
N PRO A 280 -23.23 7.97 3.85
CA PRO A 280 -23.87 6.71 4.22
C PRO A 280 -23.89 5.66 3.10
N TRP A 281 -23.87 6.09 1.83
CA TRP A 281 -23.85 5.19 0.67
C TRP A 281 -22.61 4.29 0.62
N LEU A 282 -21.48 4.74 1.17
CA LEU A 282 -20.23 3.97 1.23
C LEU A 282 -20.41 2.65 1.99
N GLY A 283 -21.28 2.62 3.00
CA GLY A 283 -21.57 1.41 3.75
C GLY A 283 -22.83 0.68 3.33
N TRP A 284 -23.85 1.43 2.89
CA TRP A 284 -25.18 0.87 2.64
C TRP A 284 -25.19 -0.16 1.50
N TYR A 285 -24.66 0.19 0.32
CA TYR A 285 -24.68 -0.68 -0.85
C TYR A 285 -23.84 -1.96 -0.72
N PRO A 286 -22.56 -1.91 -0.30
CA PRO A 286 -21.80 -3.13 -0.05
C PRO A 286 -22.38 -3.96 1.11
N GLY A 287 -22.93 -3.31 2.14
CA GLY A 287 -23.62 -4.00 3.24
C GLY A 287 -24.86 -4.77 2.78
N VAL A 288 -25.69 -4.17 1.92
CA VAL A 288 -26.85 -4.84 1.31
C VAL A 288 -26.42 -6.00 0.42
N ALA A 289 -25.32 -5.86 -0.33
CA ALA A 289 -24.79 -6.94 -1.16
C ALA A 289 -24.39 -8.17 -0.32
N PHE A 290 -23.64 -7.97 0.77
CA PHE A 290 -23.34 -9.03 1.74
C PHE A 290 -24.60 -9.63 2.36
N PHE A 291 -25.52 -8.79 2.81
CA PHE A 291 -26.78 -9.23 3.43
C PHE A 291 -27.58 -10.14 2.50
N LEU A 292 -27.76 -9.75 1.23
CA LEU A 292 -28.47 -10.55 0.24
C LEU A 292 -27.75 -11.89 -0.03
N ALA A 293 -26.42 -11.88 -0.09
CA ALA A 293 -25.63 -13.10 -0.26
C ALA A 293 -25.76 -14.07 0.92
N ILE A 294 -25.64 -13.55 2.15
CA ILE A 294 -25.78 -14.33 3.39
C ILE A 294 -27.19 -14.93 3.48
N ILE A 295 -28.23 -14.14 3.20
CA ILE A 295 -29.61 -14.64 3.19
C ILE A 295 -29.83 -15.69 2.10
N ALA A 296 -29.27 -15.50 0.89
CA ALA A 296 -29.41 -16.45 -0.20
C ALA A 296 -28.90 -17.85 0.21
N PHE A 297 -27.70 -17.92 0.77
CA PHE A 297 -27.11 -19.17 1.25
C PHE A 297 -27.83 -19.75 2.47
N ASN A 298 -28.27 -18.93 3.42
CA ASN A 298 -29.02 -19.42 4.58
C ASN A 298 -30.39 -20.01 4.19
N LEU A 299 -31.15 -19.31 3.35
CA LEU A 299 -32.46 -19.77 2.86
C LEU A 299 -32.32 -21.01 1.98
N TRP A 300 -31.32 -21.05 1.09
CA TRP A 300 -31.08 -22.21 0.25
C TRP A 300 -30.66 -23.44 1.07
N GLY A 301 -29.76 -23.26 2.04
CA GLY A 301 -29.33 -24.30 2.97
C GLY A 301 -30.48 -24.86 3.81
N GLU A 302 -31.31 -23.98 4.39
CA GLU A 302 -32.49 -24.37 5.15
C GLU A 302 -33.52 -25.09 4.27
N GLY A 303 -33.74 -24.59 3.06
CA GLY A 303 -34.61 -25.20 2.06
C GLY A 303 -34.15 -26.62 1.70
N LEU A 304 -32.85 -26.78 1.46
CA LEU A 304 -32.22 -28.07 1.17
C LEU A 304 -32.33 -29.03 2.35
N ARG A 305 -32.13 -28.54 3.59
CA ARG A 305 -32.27 -29.34 4.81
C ARG A 305 -33.67 -29.93 4.94
N ARG A 306 -34.70 -29.09 4.86
CA ARG A 306 -36.11 -29.53 4.93
C ARG A 306 -36.44 -30.55 3.85
N PHE A 307 -35.98 -30.30 2.62
CA PHE A 307 -36.16 -31.25 1.53
C PHE A 307 -35.49 -32.61 1.84
N LEU A 308 -34.26 -32.62 2.35
CA LEU A 308 -33.55 -33.86 2.68
C LEU A 308 -34.16 -34.60 3.87
N ASP A 309 -34.72 -33.90 4.85
CA ASP A 309 -35.42 -34.50 5.99
C ASP A 309 -36.76 -35.15 5.57
N ASP A 310 -37.52 -34.47 4.69
CA ASP A 310 -38.84 -34.94 4.23
C ASP A 310 -38.76 -36.03 3.16
N THR A 311 -37.68 -36.03 2.38
CA THR A 311 -37.48 -37.01 1.32
C THR A 311 -36.42 -38.03 1.73
N ARG A 312 -36.82 -39.27 2.01
CA ARG A 312 -35.93 -40.44 2.12
C ARG A 312 -35.30 -40.82 0.76
N ILE A 313 -34.90 -39.85 -0.05
CA ILE A 313 -34.15 -40.06 -1.28
C ILE A 313 -32.75 -40.48 -0.86
N ASN A 314 -32.35 -41.66 -1.30
CA ASN A 314 -31.03 -42.18 -1.05
C ASN A 314 -30.05 -41.46 -2.00
N LEU A 315 -29.53 -40.29 -1.58
CA LEU A 315 -28.53 -39.52 -2.33
C LEU A 315 -27.22 -40.31 -2.56
N SER A 316 -27.04 -41.44 -1.88
CA SER A 316 -25.98 -42.41 -2.18
C SER A 316 -25.97 -42.90 -3.64
N ARG A 317 -27.07 -42.76 -4.40
CA ARG A 317 -27.11 -43.03 -5.86
C ARG A 317 -26.71 -41.85 -6.74
N LEU A 318 -26.75 -40.63 -6.21
CA LEU A 318 -26.18 -39.45 -6.90
C LEU A 318 -24.65 -39.60 -7.02
N LEU A 319 -23.99 -40.27 -6.07
CA LEU A 319 -22.58 -40.68 -6.10
C LEU A 319 -22.20 -41.76 -7.15
N SER A 320 -22.97 -41.89 -8.22
CA SER A 320 -22.59 -42.68 -9.41
C SER A 320 -21.75 -41.83 -10.38
N ARG A 321 -21.34 -42.35 -11.55
CA ARG A 321 -20.56 -41.67 -12.62
C ARG A 321 -20.95 -40.20 -12.86
N ASN A 322 -22.19 -39.83 -12.60
CA ASN A 322 -22.73 -38.48 -12.70
C ASN A 322 -22.13 -37.51 -11.66
N VAL A 323 -21.70 -37.95 -10.47
CA VAL A 323 -20.94 -37.11 -9.52
C VAL A 323 -19.51 -36.89 -9.95
N LEU A 324 -18.82 -37.84 -10.59
CA LEU A 324 -17.51 -37.52 -11.19
C LEU A 324 -17.65 -36.46 -12.29
N LEU A 325 -18.74 -36.50 -13.05
CA LEU A 325 -19.06 -35.47 -14.04
C LEU A 325 -19.49 -34.14 -13.41
N VAL A 326 -20.32 -34.14 -12.37
CA VAL A 326 -20.76 -32.92 -11.67
C VAL A 326 -19.61 -32.32 -10.85
N SER A 327 -18.85 -33.11 -10.11
CA SER A 327 -17.62 -32.67 -9.42
C SER A 327 -16.56 -32.24 -10.41
N GLY A 328 -16.43 -32.90 -11.57
CA GLY A 328 -15.57 -32.44 -12.66
C GLY A 328 -16.04 -31.11 -13.26
N ALA A 329 -17.35 -30.93 -13.45
CA ALA A 329 -17.94 -29.68 -13.93
C ALA A 329 -17.81 -28.56 -12.88
N VAL A 330 -18.01 -28.85 -11.59
CA VAL A 330 -17.80 -27.91 -10.48
C VAL A 330 -16.31 -27.57 -10.38
N ALA A 331 -15.41 -28.56 -10.48
CA ALA A 331 -13.97 -28.32 -10.48
C ALA A 331 -13.54 -27.50 -11.70
N LEU A 332 -14.14 -27.74 -12.88
CA LEU A 332 -13.91 -26.94 -14.08
C LEU A 332 -14.44 -25.51 -13.90
N VAL A 333 -15.64 -25.33 -13.35
CA VAL A 333 -16.20 -24.00 -13.04
C VAL A 333 -15.35 -23.27 -12.02
N VAL A 334 -14.90 -23.95 -10.95
CA VAL A 334 -13.98 -23.40 -9.95
C VAL A 334 -12.64 -23.07 -10.60
N ALA A 335 -12.10 -23.92 -11.49
CA ALA A 335 -10.85 -23.65 -12.22
C ALA A 335 -10.99 -22.47 -13.18
N LEU A 336 -12.12 -22.34 -13.88
CA LEU A 336 -12.43 -21.20 -14.74
C LEU A 336 -12.60 -19.91 -13.92
N ILE A 337 -13.22 -19.99 -12.75
CA ILE A 337 -13.31 -18.86 -11.80
C ILE A 337 -11.92 -18.50 -11.27
N LEU A 338 -11.11 -19.47 -10.84
CA LEU A 338 -9.74 -19.26 -10.36
C LEU A 338 -8.85 -18.61 -11.43
N ASN A 339 -8.92 -19.08 -12.67
CA ASN A 339 -8.18 -18.50 -13.79
C ASN A 339 -8.60 -17.07 -14.10
N ALA A 340 -9.89 -16.75 -13.93
CA ALA A 340 -10.41 -15.43 -14.24
C ALA A 340 -10.38 -14.43 -13.06
N VAL A 341 -10.09 -14.90 -11.84
CA VAL A 341 -10.00 -14.07 -10.60
C VAL A 341 -8.55 -13.75 -10.23
N ALA A 342 -7.56 -14.21 -11.00
CA ALA A 342 -6.15 -13.89 -10.76
C ALA A 342 -5.65 -12.76 -11.69
N PRO A 343 -5.79 -11.46 -11.34
CA PRO A 343 -5.03 -10.39 -12.00
C PRO A 343 -3.52 -10.68 -12.02
N ARG A 344 -3.04 -11.38 -10.98
CA ARG A 344 -1.63 -11.77 -10.84
C ARG A 344 -1.15 -12.77 -11.88
N SER A 345 -2.00 -13.56 -12.55
CA SER A 345 -1.51 -14.48 -13.58
C SER A 345 -1.05 -13.74 -14.85
N GLN A 346 -1.69 -12.61 -15.18
CA GLN A 346 -1.32 -11.79 -16.34
C GLN A 346 0.04 -11.12 -16.17
N TYR A 347 0.37 -10.63 -14.96
CA TYR A 347 1.62 -9.91 -14.71
C TYR A 347 2.75 -10.80 -14.18
N ARG A 348 2.48 -12.03 -13.72
CA ARG A 348 3.54 -12.95 -13.27
C ARG A 348 4.49 -13.34 -14.39
N GLU A 349 3.97 -13.51 -15.62
CA GLU A 349 4.81 -13.78 -16.78
C GLU A 349 5.67 -12.56 -17.18
N ALA A 350 5.13 -11.34 -17.01
CA ALA A 350 5.89 -10.11 -17.21
C ALA A 350 6.98 -9.95 -16.14
N ALA A 351 6.64 -10.12 -14.86
CA ALA A 351 7.59 -10.07 -13.75
C ALA A 351 8.70 -11.13 -13.85
N ALA A 352 8.39 -12.31 -14.39
CA ALA A 352 9.40 -13.35 -14.64
C ALA A 352 10.41 -12.98 -15.76
N LYS A 353 10.09 -11.99 -16.60
CA LYS A 353 10.98 -11.46 -17.65
C LYS A 353 11.86 -10.31 -17.16
N PHE A 354 11.85 -10.02 -15.85
CA PHE A 354 12.71 -9.01 -15.23
C PHE A 354 14.18 -9.38 -15.34
N ASP A 355 14.97 -8.47 -15.93
CA ASP A 355 16.39 -8.64 -16.10
C ASP A 355 17.17 -7.88 -15.01
N ALA A 356 17.44 -8.58 -13.92
CA ALA A 356 18.19 -8.02 -12.80
C ALA A 356 19.63 -7.61 -13.18
N ALA A 357 20.24 -8.27 -14.18
CA ALA A 357 21.60 -7.96 -14.61
C ALA A 357 21.63 -6.65 -15.39
N ALA A 358 20.65 -6.41 -16.26
CA ALA A 358 20.49 -5.14 -16.97
C ALA A 358 20.27 -3.97 -16.00
N VAL A 359 19.38 -4.15 -15.01
CA VAL A 359 19.14 -3.13 -13.97
C VAL A 359 20.41 -2.83 -13.19
N GLN A 360 21.16 -3.84 -12.76
CA GLN A 360 22.43 -3.64 -12.06
C GLN A 360 23.48 -2.93 -12.93
N ALA A 361 23.53 -3.20 -14.23
CA ALA A 361 24.43 -2.51 -15.15
C ALA A 361 24.06 -1.02 -15.29
N ASP A 362 22.77 -0.70 -15.41
CA ASP A 362 22.28 0.67 -15.47
C ASP A 362 22.57 1.42 -14.15
N ILE A 363 22.38 0.78 -12.99
CA ILE A 363 22.77 1.34 -11.69
C ILE A 363 24.27 1.61 -11.64
N ALA A 364 25.10 0.64 -11.99
CA ALA A 364 26.55 0.76 -11.94
C ALA A 364 27.08 1.87 -12.86
N ALA A 365 26.50 2.05 -14.04
CA ALA A 365 26.87 3.12 -14.98
C ALA A 365 26.52 4.51 -14.40
N LEU A 366 25.28 4.67 -13.92
CA LEU A 366 24.79 5.93 -13.35
C LEU A 366 25.45 6.26 -12.01
N SER A 367 25.89 5.27 -11.25
CA SER A 367 26.58 5.46 -9.98
C SER A 367 28.11 5.42 -10.11
N SER A 368 28.63 5.42 -11.34
CA SER A 368 30.07 5.36 -11.59
C SER A 368 30.75 6.70 -11.27
N PRO A 369 32.06 6.69 -10.90
CA PRO A 369 32.82 7.92 -10.71
C PRO A 369 32.82 8.87 -11.91
N ALA A 370 32.64 8.34 -13.14
CA ALA A 370 32.59 9.14 -14.37
C ALA A 370 31.37 10.09 -14.44
N THR A 371 30.34 9.84 -13.63
CA THR A 371 29.16 10.72 -13.53
C THR A 371 29.29 11.76 -12.41
N GLU A 372 30.42 11.79 -11.70
CA GLU A 372 30.74 12.80 -10.66
C GLU A 372 29.64 12.99 -9.60
N GLY A 373 28.85 11.94 -9.32
CA GLY A 373 27.77 11.99 -8.34
C GLY A 373 26.54 12.79 -8.80
N ARG A 374 26.50 13.17 -10.09
CA ARG A 374 25.33 13.69 -10.81
C ARG A 374 24.68 14.92 -10.18
N GLU A 375 25.47 15.81 -9.60
CA GLU A 375 24.94 17.06 -9.06
C GLU A 375 24.22 17.89 -10.13
N THR A 376 23.00 18.32 -9.82
CA THR A 376 22.17 19.10 -10.75
C THR A 376 22.89 20.35 -11.23
N GLY A 377 22.95 20.52 -12.56
CA GLY A 377 23.64 21.64 -13.21
C GLY A 377 25.15 21.45 -13.39
N MET A 378 25.74 20.34 -12.93
CA MET A 378 27.16 20.00 -13.14
C MET A 378 27.37 19.06 -14.35
N PRO A 379 28.60 18.95 -14.90
CA PRO A 379 28.90 18.09 -16.04
C PRO A 379 28.47 16.63 -15.85
N GLY A 380 28.67 16.08 -14.65
CA GLY A 380 28.25 14.73 -14.29
C GLY A 380 26.76 14.43 -14.50
N ALA A 381 25.88 15.39 -14.21
CA ALA A 381 24.44 15.26 -14.46
C ALA A 381 24.11 15.26 -15.96
N ARG A 382 24.86 15.99 -16.79
CA ARG A 382 24.70 15.94 -18.25
C ARG A 382 25.12 14.59 -18.81
N ILE A 383 26.25 14.04 -18.36
CA ILE A 383 26.73 12.71 -18.76
C ILE A 383 25.68 11.65 -18.43
N ALA A 384 25.07 11.71 -17.24
CA ALA A 384 23.98 10.83 -16.88
C ALA A 384 22.74 11.01 -17.76
N ALA A 385 22.32 12.25 -18.05
CA ALA A 385 21.20 12.53 -18.94
C ALA A 385 21.41 11.96 -20.35
N GLU A 386 22.62 12.12 -20.90
CA GLU A 386 23.00 11.58 -22.21
C GLU A 386 23.03 10.05 -22.22
N TYR A 387 23.51 9.43 -21.14
CA TYR A 387 23.44 7.97 -20.95
C TYR A 387 21.99 7.48 -20.98
N ILE A 388 21.11 8.11 -20.20
CA ILE A 388 19.69 7.74 -20.13
C ILE A 388 19.01 7.94 -21.49
N ALA A 389 19.28 9.05 -22.17
CA ALA A 389 18.74 9.33 -23.50
C ALA A 389 19.17 8.25 -24.52
N ARG A 390 20.43 7.81 -24.48
CA ARG A 390 20.93 6.72 -25.32
C ARG A 390 20.21 5.41 -24.99
N ARG A 391 20.07 5.06 -23.71
CA ARG A 391 19.32 3.87 -23.28
C ARG A 391 17.87 3.91 -23.75
N MET A 392 17.16 5.04 -23.59
CA MET A 392 15.79 5.20 -24.10
C MET A 392 15.71 5.00 -25.62
N SER A 393 16.67 5.54 -26.36
CA SER A 393 16.78 5.35 -27.81
C SER A 393 17.03 3.89 -28.20
N ASP A 394 17.95 3.20 -27.52
CA ASP A 394 18.28 1.79 -27.77
C ASP A 394 17.08 0.86 -27.51
N LEU A 395 16.23 1.22 -26.54
CA LEU A 395 14.98 0.53 -26.24
C LEU A 395 13.87 0.80 -27.28
N GLY A 396 14.07 1.76 -28.18
CA GLY A 396 13.11 2.12 -29.23
C GLY A 396 11.98 3.06 -28.77
N LEU A 397 12.14 3.75 -27.63
CA LEU A 397 11.20 4.79 -27.23
C LEU A 397 11.21 5.95 -28.21
N GLN A 398 10.09 6.67 -28.32
CA GLN A 398 10.04 7.89 -29.12
C GLN A 398 10.52 9.10 -28.31
N PRO A 399 11.26 10.04 -28.93
CA PRO A 399 11.75 11.23 -28.24
C PRO A 399 10.63 12.27 -27.98
N ALA A 400 10.58 12.80 -26.76
CA ALA A 400 9.61 13.80 -26.32
C ALA A 400 10.22 15.04 -25.63
N GLY A 401 11.53 15.23 -25.75
CA GLY A 401 12.20 16.49 -25.42
C GLY A 401 12.10 17.54 -26.53
N VAL A 402 12.86 18.62 -26.35
CA VAL A 402 12.85 19.77 -27.25
C VAL A 402 13.40 19.38 -28.62
N ALA A 403 12.81 19.94 -29.69
CA ALA A 403 13.20 19.67 -31.07
C ALA A 403 13.19 18.18 -31.45
N ASN A 404 12.29 17.37 -30.85
CA ASN A 404 12.21 15.93 -31.04
C ASN A 404 13.49 15.17 -30.64
N THR A 405 14.25 15.69 -29.68
CA THR A 405 15.30 14.95 -28.97
C THR A 405 14.73 14.29 -27.72
N PHE A 406 15.52 13.50 -26.99
CA PHE A 406 15.12 13.05 -25.65
C PHE A 406 15.35 14.12 -24.58
N LEU A 407 16.06 15.21 -24.86
CA LEU A 407 16.53 16.15 -23.85
C LEU A 407 15.67 17.42 -23.83
N GLN A 408 15.34 17.89 -22.63
CA GLN A 408 14.78 19.21 -22.37
C GLN A 408 15.67 19.88 -21.33
N ALA A 409 16.51 20.82 -21.77
CA ALA A 409 17.33 21.63 -20.87
C ALA A 409 16.55 22.87 -20.42
N LEU A 410 16.55 23.11 -19.11
CA LEU A 410 15.92 24.26 -18.46
C LEU A 410 17.01 25.00 -17.68
N ALA A 411 17.20 26.29 -17.99
CA ALA A 411 18.16 27.12 -17.27
C ALA A 411 17.57 27.55 -15.92
N ARG A 412 18.16 27.11 -14.81
CA ARG A 412 17.71 27.44 -13.45
C ARG A 412 18.88 27.75 -12.52
N PRO A 413 18.67 28.51 -11.44
CA PRO A 413 19.71 28.75 -10.45
C PRO A 413 20.25 27.45 -9.84
N ARG A 414 21.57 27.30 -9.83
CA ARG A 414 22.25 26.15 -9.22
C ARG A 414 22.76 26.49 -7.82
N PHE A 415 22.88 25.47 -6.97
CA PHE A 415 23.38 25.62 -5.59
C PHE A 415 24.39 24.50 -5.38
N HIS A 416 25.63 24.87 -5.08
CA HIS A 416 26.69 23.95 -4.76
C HIS A 416 27.19 24.23 -3.35
N LEU A 417 27.28 23.20 -2.51
CA LEU A 417 27.88 23.35 -1.19
C LEU A 417 29.38 23.61 -1.36
N SER A 418 29.85 24.81 -1.07
CA SER A 418 31.23 25.20 -1.33
C SER A 418 32.16 24.91 -0.15
N GLN A 419 31.64 25.01 1.07
CA GLN A 419 32.38 24.72 2.29
C GLN A 419 31.49 24.01 3.31
N PRO A 420 31.99 22.95 3.98
CA PRO A 420 31.23 22.27 5.01
C PRO A 420 31.10 23.19 6.24
N PRO A 421 30.02 23.03 7.02
CA PRO A 421 29.87 23.74 8.28
C PRO A 421 30.96 23.28 9.26
N LEU A 422 31.30 24.16 10.19
CA LEU A 422 32.29 23.93 11.24
C LEU A 422 31.58 23.77 12.58
N LEU A 423 32.07 22.87 13.42
CA LEU A 423 31.70 22.79 14.83
C LEU A 423 32.96 22.52 15.66
N GLU A 424 33.25 23.40 16.61
CA GLU A 424 34.47 23.36 17.42
C GLU A 424 34.18 23.76 18.87
N LEU A 425 34.83 23.06 19.79
CA LEU A 425 34.89 23.40 21.20
C LEU A 425 36.12 24.28 21.46
N LEU A 426 35.92 25.41 22.14
CA LEU A 426 36.97 26.38 22.44
C LEU A 426 37.34 26.39 23.93
N ASP A 427 38.60 26.72 24.23
CA ASP A 427 39.06 27.03 25.58
C ASP A 427 38.77 28.49 25.98
N ALA A 428 39.12 28.86 27.21
CA ALA A 428 38.92 30.22 27.75
C ALA A 428 39.74 31.31 27.01
N THR A 429 40.75 30.93 26.22
CA THR A 429 41.58 31.83 25.41
C THR A 429 41.12 31.90 23.95
N GLY A 430 40.09 31.13 23.57
CA GLY A 430 39.57 31.02 22.21
C GLY A 430 40.32 30.01 21.32
N GLY A 431 41.22 29.20 21.90
CA GLY A 431 41.91 28.11 21.22
C GLY A 431 41.01 26.90 20.99
N VAL A 432 41.20 26.18 19.88
CA VAL A 432 40.38 24.99 19.56
C VAL A 432 40.85 23.81 20.41
N VAL A 433 39.98 23.37 21.32
CA VAL A 433 40.20 22.18 22.17
C VAL A 433 39.85 20.92 21.40
N ARG A 434 38.75 20.96 20.64
CA ARG A 434 38.28 19.83 19.83
C ARG A 434 37.54 20.35 18.61
N ALA A 435 37.94 19.88 17.43
CA ALA A 435 37.17 20.02 16.20
C ALA A 435 36.32 18.76 16.00
N PHE A 436 35.02 18.94 15.78
CA PHE A 436 34.10 17.85 15.49
C PHE A 436 34.14 17.50 14.00
N ARG A 437 33.80 16.26 13.67
CA ARG A 437 33.83 15.73 12.29
C ARG A 437 32.48 15.87 11.62
N TYR A 438 32.46 16.57 10.49
CA TYR A 438 31.27 16.67 9.64
C TYR A 438 30.82 15.26 9.16
N ARG A 439 29.51 15.01 9.14
CA ARG A 439 28.83 13.73 8.84
C ARG A 439 29.11 12.56 9.79
N GLN A 440 29.83 12.79 10.88
CA GLN A 440 30.06 11.79 11.93
C GLN A 440 29.54 12.31 13.27
N ASP A 441 30.03 13.48 13.67
CA ASP A 441 29.67 14.14 14.93
C ASP A 441 28.50 15.12 14.73
N PHE A 442 28.42 15.75 13.56
CA PHE A 442 27.38 16.73 13.21
C PHE A 442 27.12 16.81 11.70
N SER A 443 25.96 17.32 11.30
CA SER A 443 25.60 17.59 9.91
C SER A 443 24.74 18.85 9.80
N GLU A 444 24.54 19.34 8.58
CA GLU A 444 23.60 20.42 8.30
C GLU A 444 22.18 20.05 8.74
N PHE A 445 21.44 21.05 9.21
CA PHE A 445 19.99 20.94 9.33
C PHE A 445 19.33 21.57 8.10
N PRO A 446 18.39 20.90 7.44
CA PRO A 446 17.73 21.44 6.25
C PRO A 446 16.83 22.63 6.62
N LEU A 447 17.34 23.85 6.46
CA LEU A 447 16.64 25.10 6.78
C LEU A 447 15.49 25.39 5.83
N ILE A 448 14.26 25.55 6.33
CA ILE A 448 13.10 25.93 5.51
C ILE A 448 13.24 27.37 4.98
N GLY A 449 13.77 27.56 3.77
CA GLY A 449 13.82 28.86 3.10
C GLY A 449 14.62 28.90 1.81
N THR A 450 13.97 29.35 0.73
CA THR A 450 14.66 29.79 -0.50
C THR A 450 14.85 31.30 -0.43
N ALA A 451 16.10 31.77 -0.49
CA ALA A 451 16.40 33.15 -0.80
C ALA A 451 16.74 33.24 -2.29
N TYR A 452 16.03 34.09 -3.02
CA TYR A 452 16.48 34.54 -4.33
C TYR A 452 17.50 35.69 -4.11
N PHE A 453 18.74 35.44 -4.54
CA PHE A 453 19.88 36.36 -4.74
C PHE A 453 20.92 36.58 -3.61
N ASP A 454 22.16 36.74 -4.11
CA ASP A 454 23.51 37.01 -3.56
C ASP A 454 24.03 36.13 -2.42
N GLU A 455 24.82 35.11 -2.82
CA GLU A 455 25.78 34.32 -2.02
C GLU A 455 25.44 34.13 -0.53
N ILE A 456 25.08 32.90 -0.14
CA ILE A 456 25.09 32.50 1.27
C ILE A 456 26.54 32.31 1.67
N ARG A 457 27.14 33.36 2.23
CA ARG A 457 28.48 33.28 2.83
C ARG A 457 28.43 32.44 4.11
N PRO A 458 29.45 31.61 4.38
CA PRO A 458 29.60 30.94 5.66
C PRO A 458 29.73 32.02 6.74
N THR A 459 28.88 31.93 7.76
CA THR A 459 28.89 32.85 8.89
C THR A 459 29.15 32.05 10.16
N THR A 460 30.12 32.50 10.94
CA THR A 460 30.58 31.82 12.15
C THR A 460 30.01 32.51 13.37
N PHE A 461 29.48 31.71 14.29
CA PHE A 461 28.88 32.15 15.53
C PHE A 461 29.61 31.47 16.69
N GLY A 462 29.88 32.24 17.74
CA GLY A 462 30.51 31.76 18.96
C GLY A 462 29.61 32.05 20.16
N GLY A 463 29.46 31.09 21.08
CA GLY A 463 28.64 31.27 22.27
C GLY A 463 28.82 30.15 23.28
N THR A 464 28.40 30.39 24.52
CA THR A 464 28.39 29.34 25.56
C THR A 464 27.28 28.35 25.30
N VAL A 465 27.61 27.05 25.42
CA VAL A 465 26.67 25.97 25.15
C VAL A 465 25.77 25.69 26.36
N PHE A 466 24.48 25.43 26.13
CA PHE A 466 23.53 25.00 27.17
C PHE A 466 22.45 24.10 26.57
N GLY A 467 21.87 23.21 27.36
CA GLY A 467 20.70 22.41 26.98
C GLY A 467 19.41 23.19 27.17
N CYS A 468 18.46 23.05 26.25
CA CYS A 468 17.13 23.65 26.31
C CYS A 468 16.05 22.59 26.06
N ALA A 469 15.07 22.49 26.95
CA ALA A 469 13.98 21.53 26.90
C ALA A 469 12.61 22.21 27.03
N VAL A 470 11.60 21.64 26.38
CA VAL A 470 10.21 22.12 26.42
C VAL A 470 9.25 20.97 26.75
N GLY A 471 8.31 21.21 27.66
CA GLY A 471 7.35 20.19 28.12
C GLY A 471 6.38 19.71 27.03
N SER A 472 5.98 18.43 27.10
CA SER A 472 5.20 17.73 26.05
C SER A 472 3.85 18.38 25.67
N GLY A 473 3.46 18.26 24.39
CA GLY A 473 2.10 18.58 23.92
C GLY A 473 1.85 20.04 23.52
N THR A 474 2.88 20.78 23.13
CA THR A 474 2.71 22.10 22.52
C THR A 474 3.01 22.03 21.02
N ASP A 475 2.04 22.39 20.18
CA ASP A 475 2.29 22.80 18.79
C ASP A 475 3.03 24.15 18.86
N LEU A 476 4.35 24.09 18.86
CA LEU A 476 5.18 25.28 18.99
C LEU A 476 5.46 25.84 17.60
N THR A 477 4.67 26.81 17.16
CA THR A 477 5.21 27.86 16.30
C THR A 477 5.92 28.87 17.21
N VAL A 478 7.20 29.16 16.97
CA VAL A 478 8.08 29.95 17.88
C VAL A 478 7.60 31.36 18.19
N ASP A 479 6.67 31.87 17.41
CA ASP A 479 6.03 33.15 17.66
C ASP A 479 5.25 33.22 19.00
N LYS A 480 5.11 32.10 19.73
CA LYS A 480 4.36 32.00 20.99
C LYS A 480 5.18 31.60 22.23
N ILE A 481 6.51 31.53 22.17
CA ILE A 481 7.36 31.32 23.36
C ILE A 481 8.16 32.60 23.65
N PRO A 482 7.68 33.49 24.54
CA PRO A 482 8.33 34.77 24.84
C PRO A 482 9.81 34.72 25.27
N PRO A 483 10.30 33.74 26.08
CA PRO A 483 11.66 33.80 26.62
C PRO A 483 12.80 33.38 25.66
N LEU A 484 12.51 32.79 24.49
CA LEU A 484 13.57 32.31 23.56
C LEU A 484 14.26 33.45 22.79
N GLN A 485 13.62 34.61 22.68
CA GLN A 485 14.17 35.78 22.00
C GLN A 485 15.20 36.55 22.85
N GLU A 486 15.26 36.27 24.16
CA GLU A 486 16.15 36.94 25.13
C GLU A 486 17.40 36.11 25.47
N LEU A 487 17.51 34.89 24.93
CA LEU A 487 18.65 34.02 25.16
C LEU A 487 19.77 34.34 24.16
N ASP A 488 21.01 34.34 24.65
CA ASP A 488 22.23 34.39 23.82
C ASP A 488 23.03 33.09 24.00
N GLY A 489 23.70 32.59 22.97
CA GLY A 489 24.59 31.42 23.06
C GLY A 489 24.25 30.27 22.11
N ILE A 490 24.65 29.05 22.46
CA ILE A 490 24.42 27.85 21.64
C ILE A 490 23.54 26.87 22.41
N ALA A 491 22.30 26.66 21.95
CA ALA A 491 21.34 25.77 22.59
C ALA A 491 21.39 24.36 21.99
N ILE A 492 21.43 23.33 22.83
CA ILE A 492 21.22 21.94 22.45
C ILE A 492 19.76 21.58 22.73
N VAL A 493 19.04 21.09 21.71
CA VAL A 493 17.61 20.78 21.77
C VAL A 493 17.31 19.39 21.23
N LEU A 494 16.23 18.76 21.71
CA LEU A 494 15.75 17.46 21.23
C LEU A 494 14.77 17.66 20.06
N GLU A 495 14.86 16.84 19.01
CA GLU A 495 14.02 16.97 17.80
C GLU A 495 12.50 16.88 18.08
N GLY A 496 12.07 16.08 19.05
CA GLY A 496 10.66 16.00 19.49
C GLY A 496 10.20 17.21 20.31
N SER A 497 11.13 18.07 20.72
CA SER A 497 10.90 19.39 21.33
C SER A 497 11.17 20.51 20.33
N SER A 498 11.14 20.21 19.02
CA SER A 498 11.55 21.13 17.94
C SER A 498 10.78 22.44 17.97
N CYS A 499 11.45 23.40 18.56
CA CYS A 499 11.21 24.81 18.47
C CYS A 499 11.55 25.23 17.02
N PRO A 500 10.62 25.71 16.17
CA PRO A 500 10.98 26.33 14.89
C PRO A 500 11.64 27.68 15.14
N VAL A 501 12.91 27.67 15.57
CA VAL A 501 13.71 28.84 15.96
C VAL A 501 13.47 29.97 14.97
N SER A 502 12.87 31.04 15.47
CA SER A 502 12.52 32.21 14.68
C SER A 502 13.79 32.92 14.24
N SER A 503 13.70 33.54 13.07
CA SER A 503 14.64 34.49 12.44
C SER A 503 15.14 35.67 13.28
N ARG A 504 14.80 35.72 14.57
CA ARG A 504 15.01 36.87 15.44
C ARG A 504 15.81 36.57 16.70
N SER A 505 16.13 35.30 17.00
CA SER A 505 16.98 34.95 18.15
C SER A 505 18.46 34.83 17.75
N SER A 506 19.35 35.34 18.58
CA SER A 506 20.83 35.24 18.49
C SER A 506 21.38 33.85 18.83
N VAL A 507 20.52 32.85 19.04
CA VAL A 507 20.87 31.51 19.52
C VAL A 507 21.14 30.53 18.37
N VAL A 508 22.36 29.99 18.32
CA VAL A 508 22.70 28.82 17.49
C VAL A 508 22.01 27.59 18.06
N SER A 509 21.35 26.78 17.24
CA SER A 509 20.67 25.58 17.73
C SER A 509 21.31 24.30 17.19
N LEU A 510 21.74 23.44 18.10
CA LEU A 510 22.23 22.10 17.83
C LEU A 510 21.14 21.10 18.19
N ILE A 511 20.67 20.35 17.21
CA ILE A 511 19.50 19.48 17.32
C ILE A 511 19.97 18.04 17.47
N VAL A 512 19.51 17.37 18.52
CA VAL A 512 19.71 15.94 18.70
C VAL A 512 18.55 15.20 18.02
N PRO A 513 18.82 14.47 16.92
CA PRO A 513 17.77 13.76 16.19
C PRO A 513 17.24 12.58 17.00
N SER A 514 15.97 12.25 16.80
CA SER A 514 15.31 11.07 17.39
C SER A 514 15.88 9.75 16.84
N ASP A 515 16.34 9.75 15.59
CA ASP A 515 17.12 8.68 14.97
C ASP A 515 18.58 9.13 14.82
N PRO A 516 19.54 8.53 15.56
CA PRO A 516 20.97 8.88 15.47
C PRO A 516 21.54 8.73 14.05
N ALA A 517 20.95 7.86 13.22
CA ALA A 517 21.37 7.71 11.83
C ALA A 517 21.16 8.99 11.01
N THR A 518 20.36 9.95 11.49
CA THR A 518 20.09 11.23 10.82
C THR A 518 21.35 12.04 10.57
N VAL A 519 22.33 12.02 11.48
CA VAL A 519 23.63 12.71 11.31
C VAL A 519 24.43 12.13 10.12
N GLY A 520 24.24 10.84 9.85
CA GLY A 520 24.80 10.14 8.70
C GLY A 520 23.88 10.10 7.47
N ARG A 521 22.59 10.42 7.61
CA ARG A 521 21.60 10.47 6.51
C ARG A 521 21.63 11.84 5.84
N LYS A 522 21.22 11.86 4.57
CA LYS A 522 21.38 13.02 3.71
C LYS A 522 20.10 13.82 3.59
N VAL A 523 20.11 15.04 4.12
CA VAL A 523 19.15 16.09 3.75
C VAL A 523 19.92 17.40 3.60
N LEU A 524 20.56 17.57 2.46
CA LEU A 524 21.30 18.81 2.14
C LEU A 524 20.37 19.97 1.81
N PHE A 525 19.21 19.67 1.21
CA PHE A 525 18.31 20.70 0.69
C PHE A 525 16.92 20.62 1.35
N PRO A 526 16.40 21.74 1.86
CA PRO A 526 15.07 21.84 2.47
C PRO A 526 13.94 21.82 1.42
N GLN A 527 12.70 21.53 1.86
CA GLN A 527 11.52 21.80 1.02
C GLN A 527 11.36 23.31 0.82
N THR A 528 11.15 23.71 -0.44
CA THR A 528 11.02 25.10 -0.86
C THR A 528 9.90 25.82 -0.10
N THR A 529 10.25 26.84 0.67
CA THR A 529 9.30 27.90 1.06
C THR A 529 9.94 29.24 0.76
N TYR A 530 9.15 30.15 0.18
CA TYR A 530 9.62 31.44 -0.31
C TYR A 530 9.94 32.38 0.85
N ARG A 531 11.20 32.84 1.01
CA ARG A 531 11.58 33.85 2.01
C ARG A 531 12.56 34.91 1.43
N PRO A 532 12.45 36.19 1.84
CA PRO A 532 13.37 37.24 1.37
C PRO A 532 14.84 37.03 1.80
N ALA A 533 15.80 37.29 0.90
CA ALA A 533 17.24 37.11 1.12
C ALA A 533 17.83 37.90 2.30
N ALA A 534 17.30 39.09 2.59
CA ALA A 534 17.75 39.92 3.71
C ALA A 534 17.57 39.26 5.08
N LEU A 535 16.64 38.29 5.20
CA LEU A 535 16.50 37.51 6.41
C LEU A 535 17.49 36.35 6.44
N ALA A 536 17.77 35.70 5.28
CA ALA A 536 18.56 34.48 5.18
C ALA A 536 19.99 34.61 5.73
N ASN A 537 20.66 35.75 5.51
CA ASN A 537 22.03 35.97 6.02
C ASN A 537 22.10 36.39 7.50
N SER A 538 20.98 36.56 8.18
CA SER A 538 20.92 36.98 9.59
C SER A 538 20.58 35.84 10.55
N PHE A 539 20.39 34.60 10.06
CA PHE A 539 20.06 33.47 10.90
C PHE A 539 21.30 32.80 11.51
N PRO A 540 21.26 32.42 12.80
CA PRO A 540 22.28 31.59 13.40
C PRO A 540 22.25 30.15 12.82
N PRO A 541 23.37 29.42 12.84
CA PRO A 541 23.46 28.06 12.33
C PRO A 541 22.48 27.13 13.06
N LEU A 542 21.94 26.20 12.27
CA LEU A 542 21.12 25.09 12.75
C LEU A 542 21.80 23.81 12.27
N LEU A 543 22.23 22.96 13.21
CA LEU A 543 23.00 21.75 12.89
C LEU A 543 22.39 20.56 13.62
N TYR A 544 22.34 19.41 12.97
CA TYR A 544 22.14 18.14 13.67
C TYR A 544 23.45 17.72 14.35
N ILE A 545 23.39 17.24 15.58
CA ILE A 545 24.55 16.68 16.30
C ILE A 545 24.24 15.27 16.80
N SER A 546 25.26 14.41 16.85
CA SER A 546 25.11 13.06 17.38
C SER A 546 24.82 13.09 18.89
N PRO A 547 24.16 12.07 19.45
CA PRO A 547 23.97 11.96 20.90
C PRO A 547 25.28 12.06 21.68
N GLU A 548 26.36 11.46 21.17
CA GLU A 548 27.69 11.51 21.79
C GLU A 548 28.29 12.92 21.76
N THR A 549 28.05 13.66 20.67
CA THR A 549 28.47 15.06 20.54
C THR A 549 27.67 15.95 21.49
N ALA A 550 26.37 15.72 21.62
CA ALA A 550 25.51 16.42 22.56
C ALA A 550 25.97 16.20 24.01
N ASP A 551 26.23 14.96 24.40
CA ASP A 551 26.76 14.62 25.72
C ASP A 551 28.13 15.27 25.98
N ALA A 552 29.04 15.22 25.01
CA ALA A 552 30.36 15.84 25.15
C ALA A 552 30.29 17.36 25.37
N LEU A 553 29.36 18.04 24.69
CA LEU A 553 29.13 19.48 24.86
C LEU A 553 28.43 19.79 26.18
N LEU A 554 27.38 19.04 26.55
CA LEU A 554 26.64 19.23 27.81
C LEU A 554 27.48 18.92 29.05
N ALA A 555 28.44 17.99 28.96
CA ALA A 555 29.36 17.68 30.05
C ALA A 555 30.19 18.90 30.47
N THR A 556 30.47 19.83 29.56
CA THR A 556 31.18 21.09 29.89
C THR A 556 30.37 22.01 30.79
N ALA A 557 29.05 21.83 30.84
CA ALA A 557 28.12 22.53 31.71
C ALA A 557 27.75 21.71 32.96
N GLY A 558 28.44 20.60 33.23
CA GLY A 558 28.06 19.66 34.30
C GLY A 558 26.74 18.94 34.06
N SER A 559 26.27 18.85 32.81
CA SER A 559 25.00 18.23 32.42
C SER A 559 25.22 17.02 31.49
N SER A 560 24.14 16.38 31.05
CA SER A 560 24.13 15.28 30.09
C SER A 560 22.83 15.27 29.28
N LEU A 561 22.81 14.53 28.18
CA LEU A 561 21.62 14.31 27.36
C LEU A 561 20.50 13.68 28.18
N GLN A 562 20.84 12.72 29.05
CA GLN A 562 19.88 12.12 29.98
C GLN A 562 19.30 13.14 30.95
N ALA A 563 20.12 14.08 31.45
CA ALA A 563 19.63 15.16 32.31
C ALA A 563 18.71 16.13 31.56
N LEU A 564 18.99 16.38 30.28
CA LEU A 564 18.16 17.21 29.40
C LEU A 564 16.80 16.54 29.10
N GLU A 565 16.78 15.23 28.86
CA GLU A 565 15.55 14.44 28.71
C GLU A 565 14.72 14.42 30.00
N ALA A 566 15.38 14.21 31.15
CA ALA A 566 14.72 14.26 32.46
C ALA A 566 14.12 15.65 32.74
N LEU A 567 14.83 16.72 32.34
CA LEU A 567 14.32 18.09 32.42
C LEU A 567 13.06 18.28 31.56
N ARG A 568 13.08 17.79 30.31
CA ARG A 568 11.90 17.82 29.42
C ARG A 568 10.69 17.13 30.05
N ASP A 569 10.90 15.95 30.63
CA ASP A 569 9.81 15.13 31.18
C ASP A 569 9.25 15.70 32.49
N ALA A 570 10.05 16.45 33.23
CA ALA A 570 9.63 17.16 34.44
C ALA A 570 8.87 18.48 34.17
N LEU A 571 9.00 19.04 32.97
CA LEU A 571 8.41 20.34 32.62
C LEU A 571 6.90 20.26 32.34
N PRO A 572 6.06 21.12 32.96
CA PRO A 572 4.66 21.29 32.58
C PRO A 572 4.47 21.62 31.09
N ARG A 573 3.29 21.27 30.52
CA ARG A 573 2.95 21.62 29.13
C ARG A 573 3.11 23.13 28.88
N GLY A 574 3.87 23.49 27.84
CA GLY A 574 4.11 24.90 27.44
C GLY A 574 5.10 25.67 28.32
N SER A 575 5.85 24.97 29.19
CA SER A 575 6.98 25.54 29.93
C SER A 575 8.32 25.13 29.33
N MET A 576 9.34 25.98 29.53
CA MET A 576 10.71 25.80 29.04
C MET A 576 11.66 25.75 30.23
N GLY A 577 12.71 24.94 30.12
CA GLY A 577 13.82 24.90 31.07
C GLY A 577 15.16 24.82 30.35
N THR A 578 16.21 25.33 31.00
CA THR A 578 17.58 25.28 30.48
C THR A 578 18.52 24.65 31.49
N THR A 579 19.61 24.04 31.01
CA THR A 579 20.73 23.63 31.88
C THR A 579 21.62 24.81 32.23
N GLU A 580 22.63 24.58 33.07
CA GLU A 580 23.74 25.53 33.24
C GLU A 580 24.48 25.74 31.91
N ARG A 581 25.25 26.83 31.84
CA ARG A 581 26.07 27.18 30.68
C ARG A 581 27.45 26.55 30.80
N GLY A 582 27.89 25.92 29.73
CA GLY A 582 29.18 25.26 29.63
C GLY A 582 30.23 26.08 28.90
N ALA A 583 31.14 25.38 28.23
CA ALA A 583 32.23 25.97 27.48
C ALA A 583 31.74 26.74 26.23
N THR A 584 32.66 27.53 25.67
CA THR A 584 32.38 28.27 24.43
C THR A 584 32.51 27.34 23.24
N VAL A 585 31.50 27.33 22.38
CA VAL A 585 31.46 26.57 21.13
C VAL A 585 31.43 27.54 19.97
N ARG A 586 32.13 27.18 18.90
CA ARG A 586 32.12 27.87 17.62
C ARG A 586 31.44 26.99 16.59
N ALA A 587 30.39 27.50 15.97
CA ALA A 587 29.66 26.83 14.92
C ALA A 587 29.56 27.73 13.68
N SER A 588 29.65 27.17 12.49
CA SER A 588 29.38 27.91 11.26
C SER A 588 28.24 27.30 10.48
N ARG A 589 27.58 28.14 9.70
CA ARG A 589 26.64 27.71 8.67
C ARG A 589 27.41 27.20 7.43
N GLU A 590 26.74 26.38 6.65
CA GLU A 590 27.13 26.00 5.29
C GLU A 590 27.31 27.25 4.40
N GLY A 591 28.31 27.19 3.51
CA GLY A 591 28.46 28.13 2.41
C GLY A 591 27.91 27.51 1.11
N PHE A 592 27.14 28.29 0.35
CA PHE A 592 26.65 27.85 -0.96
C PHE A 592 27.12 28.79 -2.06
N ASP A 593 27.74 28.22 -3.08
CA ASP A 593 28.16 28.90 -4.31
C ASP A 593 27.14 28.64 -5.44
N GLY A 594 27.23 29.43 -6.51
CA GLY A 594 26.41 29.25 -7.72
C GLY A 594 25.03 29.92 -7.69
N MET A 595 24.65 30.63 -6.61
CA MET A 595 23.34 31.31 -6.50
C MET A 595 23.04 32.37 -7.58
N GLY A 596 24.06 32.85 -8.30
CA GLY A 596 23.92 33.74 -9.46
C GLY A 596 24.19 33.06 -10.81
N GLU A 597 24.55 31.78 -10.79
CA GLU A 597 24.85 30.99 -11.99
C GLU A 597 23.65 30.14 -12.38
N THR A 598 23.38 30.08 -13.67
CA THR A 598 22.35 29.19 -14.21
C THR A 598 22.99 27.86 -14.59
N GLY A 599 22.45 26.77 -14.05
CA GLY A 599 22.79 25.41 -14.44
C GLY A 599 21.71 24.84 -15.37
N ASP A 600 22.12 23.90 -16.21
CA ASP A 600 21.19 23.17 -17.07
C ASP A 600 20.53 22.04 -16.27
N TYR A 601 19.24 22.19 -16.01
CA TYR A 601 18.37 21.14 -15.50
C TYR A 601 17.85 20.37 -16.70
N ILE A 602 18.28 19.11 -16.85
CA ILE A 602 17.98 18.34 -18.05
C ILE A 602 16.93 17.30 -17.71
N ASN A 603 15.74 17.41 -18.30
CA ASN A 603 14.78 16.31 -18.31
C ASN A 603 15.07 15.42 -19.52
N VAL A 604 15.07 14.11 -19.32
CA VAL A 604 15.18 13.09 -20.36
C VAL A 604 13.81 12.43 -20.54
N ILE A 605 13.18 12.69 -21.68
CA ILE A 605 11.77 12.39 -21.93
C ILE A 605 11.65 11.47 -23.14
N GLY A 606 11.19 10.25 -22.90
CA GLY A 606 10.82 9.27 -23.91
C GLY A 606 9.36 8.85 -23.76
N PHE A 607 8.72 8.33 -24.79
CA PHE A 607 7.33 7.88 -24.67
C PHE A 607 6.99 6.71 -25.60
N ILE A 608 5.91 6.02 -25.24
CA ILE A 608 5.22 5.01 -26.05
C ILE A 608 3.83 5.58 -26.41
N PRO A 609 3.50 5.76 -27.70
CA PRO A 609 2.20 6.28 -28.10
C PRO A 609 1.07 5.31 -27.74
N GLY A 610 -0.04 5.86 -27.26
CA GLY A 610 -1.25 5.08 -27.00
C GLY A 610 -1.93 4.64 -28.29
N THR A 611 -2.49 3.43 -28.28
CA THR A 611 -3.23 2.84 -29.41
C THR A 611 -4.75 3.02 -29.30
N GLY A 612 -5.24 3.72 -28.29
CA GLY A 612 -6.68 3.92 -28.04
C GLY A 612 -7.45 4.44 -29.27
N ALA A 613 -6.87 5.38 -30.02
CA ALA A 613 -7.46 5.90 -31.26
C ALA A 613 -7.66 4.85 -32.36
N LEU A 614 -6.92 3.74 -32.33
CA LEU A 614 -7.01 2.66 -33.32
C LEU A 614 -8.10 1.63 -32.98
N VAL A 615 -8.73 1.76 -31.81
CA VAL A 615 -9.77 0.82 -31.36
C VAL A 615 -11.14 1.32 -31.81
N GLU A 616 -11.85 0.54 -32.64
CA GLU A 616 -13.19 0.90 -33.17
C GLU A 616 -14.29 0.99 -32.09
N GLN A 617 -14.08 0.37 -30.92
CA GLN A 617 -15.05 0.33 -29.82
C GLN A 617 -15.13 1.64 -29.02
N GLN A 618 -16.31 1.98 -28.49
CA GLN A 618 -16.53 3.19 -27.67
C GLN A 618 -15.60 3.29 -26.45
N GLU A 619 -15.21 2.16 -25.83
CA GLU A 619 -14.29 2.15 -24.67
C GLU A 619 -12.85 2.60 -25.00
N GLY A 620 -12.44 2.62 -26.27
CA GLY A 620 -11.07 2.97 -26.68
C GLY A 620 -10.87 4.42 -27.12
N ARG A 621 -11.95 5.12 -27.48
CA ARG A 621 -11.87 6.46 -28.07
C ARG A 621 -11.27 7.47 -27.10
N GLY A 622 -10.18 8.12 -27.51
CA GLY A 622 -9.53 9.20 -26.76
C GLY A 622 -8.60 8.74 -25.64
N LEU A 623 -8.48 7.42 -25.38
CA LEU A 623 -7.52 6.91 -24.40
C LEU A 623 -6.07 7.21 -24.79
N ASP A 624 -5.77 7.28 -26.09
CA ASP A 624 -4.46 7.67 -26.62
C ASP A 624 -4.05 9.10 -26.20
N ARG A 625 -5.04 9.95 -25.89
CA ARG A 625 -4.82 11.31 -25.36
C ARG A 625 -4.56 11.35 -23.85
N GLN A 626 -4.88 10.27 -23.13
CA GLN A 626 -4.58 10.14 -21.70
C GLN A 626 -3.13 9.68 -21.51
N VAL A 627 -2.46 10.25 -20.52
CA VAL A 627 -1.03 10.03 -20.28
C VAL A 627 -0.80 9.48 -18.88
N ILE A 628 -0.04 8.38 -18.82
CA ILE A 628 0.60 7.91 -17.59
C ILE A 628 2.07 8.34 -17.65
N VAL A 629 2.51 9.11 -16.66
CA VAL A 629 3.90 9.50 -16.52
C VAL A 629 4.60 8.53 -15.57
N VAL A 630 5.70 7.94 -15.99
CA VAL A 630 6.62 7.20 -15.12
C VAL A 630 7.86 8.05 -14.98
N SER A 631 8.14 8.53 -13.78
CA SER A 631 9.21 9.48 -13.50
C SER A 631 10.22 8.94 -12.50
N ALA A 632 11.47 9.35 -12.64
CA ALA A 632 12.54 9.07 -11.69
C ALA A 632 13.53 10.23 -11.71
N TYR A 633 13.86 10.82 -10.56
CA TYR A 633 14.97 11.76 -10.52
C TYR A 633 16.30 11.02 -10.60
N TYR A 634 17.24 11.55 -11.37
CA TYR A 634 18.55 10.93 -11.60
C TYR A 634 19.70 11.74 -11.00
N ASP A 635 19.44 12.99 -10.62
CA ASP A 635 20.46 13.82 -10.01
C ASP A 635 20.83 13.29 -8.64
N GLY A 636 22.09 13.50 -8.28
CA GLY A 636 22.66 13.16 -6.98
C GLY A 636 23.20 14.42 -6.32
N LEU A 637 23.96 14.22 -5.27
CA LEU A 637 24.51 15.31 -4.46
C LEU A 637 25.95 15.65 -4.85
N GLY A 638 26.50 14.95 -5.83
CA GLY A 638 27.85 15.22 -6.34
C GLY A 638 28.97 14.81 -5.40
N SER A 639 30.06 15.55 -5.54
CA SER A 639 31.22 15.46 -4.65
C SER A 639 31.13 16.58 -3.62
N MET A 640 31.22 16.22 -2.35
CA MET A 640 31.23 17.20 -1.29
C MET A 640 32.62 17.86 -1.18
N PRO A 641 32.73 19.05 -0.56
CA PRO A 641 34.02 19.74 -0.38
C PRO A 641 35.09 18.95 0.38
N ASP A 642 34.69 17.95 1.17
CA ASP A 642 35.58 17.01 1.86
C ASP A 642 36.17 15.93 0.94
N GLY A 643 35.82 15.96 -0.35
CA GLY A 643 36.26 15.01 -1.38
C GLY A 643 35.45 13.71 -1.41
N VAL A 644 34.42 13.56 -0.57
CA VAL A 644 33.57 12.37 -0.57
C VAL A 644 32.61 12.45 -1.75
N LEU A 645 32.73 11.46 -2.65
CA LEU A 645 31.82 11.28 -3.78
C LEU A 645 30.55 10.56 -3.31
N TYR A 646 29.39 11.10 -3.67
CA TYR A 646 28.10 10.47 -3.41
C TYR A 646 27.48 9.98 -4.71
N PRO A 647 27.58 8.66 -4.98
CA PRO A 647 27.22 8.12 -6.29
C PRO A 647 25.72 7.95 -6.49
N GLY A 648 24.88 8.03 -5.45
CA GLY A 648 23.41 7.98 -5.58
C GLY A 648 22.86 6.65 -6.13
N ALA A 649 23.52 5.52 -5.83
CA ALA A 649 23.19 4.22 -6.42
C ALA A 649 21.78 3.73 -6.06
N ASN A 650 21.44 3.73 -4.77
CA ASN A 650 20.13 3.31 -4.30
C ASN A 650 19.09 4.44 -4.33
N ASP A 651 19.51 5.69 -4.14
CA ASP A 651 18.59 6.83 -3.98
C ASP A 651 17.93 7.20 -5.32
N ASN A 652 18.75 7.34 -6.38
CA ASN A 652 18.32 7.87 -7.68
C ASN A 652 18.55 6.86 -8.82
N ALA A 653 19.75 6.27 -8.92
CA ALA A 653 20.10 5.41 -10.05
C ALA A 653 19.20 4.16 -10.14
N SER A 654 18.82 3.59 -9.00
CA SER A 654 17.91 2.45 -8.91
C SER A 654 16.53 2.74 -9.51
N GLY A 655 15.97 3.92 -9.27
CA GLY A 655 14.69 4.37 -9.79
C GLY A 655 14.72 4.51 -11.32
N VAL A 656 15.78 5.13 -11.84
CA VAL A 656 16.01 5.28 -13.28
C VAL A 656 16.22 3.92 -13.95
N ALA A 657 17.01 3.04 -13.36
CA ALA A 657 17.25 1.69 -13.89
C ALA A 657 15.96 0.86 -13.92
N MET A 658 15.13 0.95 -12.88
CA MET A 658 13.81 0.33 -12.85
C MET A 658 12.90 0.93 -13.95
N MET A 659 12.90 2.24 -14.13
CA MET A 659 12.14 2.91 -15.19
C MET A 659 12.54 2.40 -16.59
N LEU A 660 13.84 2.27 -16.86
CA LEU A 660 14.37 1.75 -18.12
C LEU A 660 13.99 0.27 -18.33
N GLU A 661 14.03 -0.55 -17.27
CA GLU A 661 13.61 -1.95 -17.33
C GLU A 661 12.10 -2.11 -17.55
N MET A 662 11.29 -1.25 -16.93
CA MET A 662 9.84 -1.17 -17.22
C MET A 662 9.62 -0.83 -18.70
N ALA A 663 10.29 0.19 -19.22
CA ALA A 663 10.20 0.56 -20.63
C ALA A 663 10.61 -0.59 -21.56
N ARG A 664 11.72 -1.29 -21.27
CA ARG A 664 12.18 -2.46 -22.04
C ARG A 664 11.12 -3.55 -22.07
N GLN A 665 10.55 -3.92 -20.92
CA GLN A 665 9.54 -4.97 -20.85
C GLN A 665 8.27 -4.58 -21.62
N MET A 666 7.85 -3.31 -21.55
CA MET A 666 6.70 -2.84 -22.31
C MET A 666 6.95 -2.89 -23.82
N MET A 667 8.13 -2.46 -24.27
CA MET A 667 8.52 -2.49 -25.68
C MET A 667 8.70 -3.92 -26.22
N ALA A 668 9.16 -4.85 -25.39
CA ALA A 668 9.29 -6.26 -25.74
C ALA A 668 7.96 -7.04 -25.64
N SER A 669 6.95 -6.47 -24.97
CA SER A 669 5.65 -7.11 -24.80
C SER A 669 4.83 -7.03 -26.08
N PRO A 670 4.04 -8.07 -26.42
CA PRO A 670 3.04 -7.95 -27.48
C PRO A 670 1.89 -6.99 -27.12
N TYR A 671 1.79 -6.58 -25.85
CA TYR A 671 0.80 -5.61 -25.40
C TYR A 671 1.17 -4.19 -25.85
N GLN A 672 0.28 -3.58 -26.64
CA GLN A 672 0.37 -2.16 -26.97
C GLN A 672 -0.54 -1.37 -26.03
N PRO A 673 -0.01 -0.35 -25.31
CA PRO A 673 -0.82 0.39 -24.35
C PRO A 673 -1.90 1.19 -25.09
N LYS A 674 -3.12 1.19 -24.55
CA LYS A 674 -4.21 2.04 -25.08
C LYS A 674 -3.96 3.52 -24.79
N LYS A 675 -3.33 3.82 -23.65
CA LYS A 675 -2.94 5.16 -23.21
C LYS A 675 -1.51 5.47 -23.62
N THR A 676 -1.18 6.74 -23.75
CA THR A 676 0.20 7.17 -23.98
C THR A 676 0.97 7.05 -22.66
N ILE A 677 2.19 6.52 -22.72
CA ILE A 677 3.05 6.37 -21.54
C ILE A 677 4.30 7.20 -21.75
N VAL A 678 4.58 8.11 -20.83
CA VAL A 678 5.73 9.02 -20.90
C VAL A 678 6.70 8.67 -19.78
N PHE A 679 7.93 8.34 -20.14
CA PHE A 679 9.04 8.06 -19.23
C PHE A 679 9.88 9.33 -19.08
N VAL A 680 10.10 9.76 -17.84
CA VAL A 680 10.78 11.02 -17.51
C VAL A 680 11.88 10.78 -16.49
N ALA A 681 13.14 10.81 -16.91
CA ALA A 681 14.24 10.99 -15.96
C ALA A 681 14.50 12.49 -15.78
N TRP A 682 14.49 13.01 -14.56
CA TRP A 682 14.57 14.45 -14.33
C TRP A 682 15.65 14.84 -13.30
N ALA A 683 16.04 16.12 -13.30
CA ALA A 683 17.03 16.69 -12.39
C ALA A 683 16.37 17.70 -11.43
N GLY A 684 16.87 17.78 -10.20
CA GLY A 684 16.38 18.64 -9.12
C GLY A 684 15.73 17.88 -7.96
N GLY A 685 15.62 16.55 -8.05
CA GLY A 685 14.94 15.75 -7.03
C GLY A 685 15.68 15.71 -5.70
N GLU A 686 17.02 15.65 -5.72
CA GLU A 686 17.86 15.73 -4.51
C GLU A 686 17.71 17.07 -3.78
N ARG A 687 17.33 18.09 -4.54
CA ARG A 687 17.09 19.44 -4.03
C ARG A 687 15.67 19.61 -3.49
N ARG A 688 14.90 18.52 -3.40
CA ARG A 688 13.48 18.49 -3.04
C ARG A 688 12.63 19.43 -3.89
N GLU A 689 13.08 19.69 -5.13
CA GLU A 689 12.24 20.32 -6.15
C GLU A 689 11.19 19.31 -6.62
N SER A 690 10.19 19.78 -7.36
CA SER A 690 9.12 18.92 -7.89
C SER A 690 9.15 18.90 -9.41
N LEU A 691 8.86 17.75 -10.01
CA LEU A 691 8.68 17.63 -11.45
C LEU A 691 7.52 18.51 -11.93
N SER A 692 7.79 19.43 -12.85
CA SER A 692 6.77 20.27 -13.46
C SER A 692 6.12 19.54 -14.64
N LEU A 693 4.93 18.99 -14.44
CA LEU A 693 4.15 18.39 -15.54
C LEU A 693 3.87 19.41 -16.64
N VAL A 694 3.71 20.69 -16.31
CA VAL A 694 3.48 21.73 -17.32
C VAL A 694 4.70 21.85 -18.25
N GLU A 695 5.92 21.83 -17.71
CA GLU A 695 7.14 21.89 -18.52
C GLU A 695 7.32 20.62 -19.36
N ILE A 696 7.06 19.45 -18.80
CA ILE A 696 7.15 18.16 -19.51
C ILE A 696 6.15 18.12 -20.67
N MET A 697 4.90 18.51 -20.43
CA MET A 697 3.85 18.48 -21.47
C MET A 697 4.06 19.56 -22.54
N ASN A 698 4.83 20.61 -22.24
CA ASN A 698 5.22 21.63 -23.20
C ASN A 698 6.55 21.34 -23.91
N ALA A 699 7.28 20.28 -23.53
CA ALA A 699 8.57 19.92 -24.13
C ALA A 699 8.46 19.56 -25.61
N LYS A 700 7.33 18.95 -26.00
CA LYS A 700 7.04 18.50 -27.36
C LYS A 700 5.76 19.14 -27.90
N ILE A 701 5.80 19.58 -29.16
CA ILE A 701 4.60 20.03 -29.87
C ILE A 701 3.58 18.88 -29.93
N GLY A 702 2.33 19.18 -29.53
CA GLY A 702 1.23 18.21 -29.45
C GLY A 702 1.00 17.60 -28.07
N PHE A 703 2.03 17.53 -27.22
CA PHE A 703 1.89 16.98 -25.85
C PHE A 703 0.99 17.85 -24.96
N ALA A 704 0.98 19.18 -25.16
CA ALA A 704 0.08 20.08 -24.43
C ALA A 704 -1.42 19.76 -24.60
N SER A 705 -1.77 18.93 -25.60
CA SER A 705 -3.15 18.50 -25.86
C SER A 705 -3.51 17.15 -25.21
N LEU A 706 -2.54 16.50 -24.58
CA LEU A 706 -2.70 15.26 -23.83
C LEU A 706 -3.07 15.56 -22.37
N THR A 707 -3.73 14.61 -21.71
CA THR A 707 -4.23 14.76 -20.34
C THR A 707 -3.49 13.80 -19.40
N PRO A 708 -2.60 14.29 -18.51
CA PRO A 708 -1.98 13.46 -17.48
C PRO A 708 -3.05 12.89 -16.54
N GLU A 709 -3.00 11.58 -16.33
CA GLU A 709 -3.96 10.86 -15.48
C GLU A 709 -3.32 10.31 -14.20
N ALA A 710 -2.04 9.93 -14.30
CA ALA A 710 -1.26 9.38 -13.21
C ALA A 710 0.23 9.72 -13.37
N VAL A 711 0.93 9.86 -12.24
CA VAL A 711 2.39 10.02 -12.17
C VAL A 711 2.97 8.99 -11.20
N ILE A 712 3.72 8.05 -11.73
CA ILE A 712 4.42 7.01 -10.97
C ILE A 712 5.86 7.47 -10.77
N GLU A 713 6.18 7.95 -9.56
CA GLU A 713 7.55 8.33 -9.21
C GLU A 713 8.32 7.11 -8.67
N LEU A 714 9.50 6.85 -9.25
CA LEU A 714 10.40 5.78 -8.88
C LEU A 714 11.64 6.38 -8.21
N SER A 715 11.71 6.26 -6.89
CA SER A 715 12.83 6.73 -6.07
C SER A 715 13.17 5.70 -5.00
N GLY A 716 14.45 5.45 -4.72
CA GLY A 716 14.81 4.52 -3.64
C GLY A 716 14.42 3.06 -3.89
N VAL A 717 14.30 2.65 -5.16
CA VAL A 717 13.75 1.33 -5.51
C VAL A 717 14.73 0.22 -5.13
N GLY A 718 14.30 -0.68 -4.23
CA GLY A 718 15.12 -1.78 -3.73
C GLY A 718 15.82 -1.51 -2.38
N ALA A 719 15.44 -0.44 -1.68
CA ALA A 719 15.86 -0.20 -0.31
C ALA A 719 15.11 -1.11 0.70
N GLY A 720 15.83 -1.78 1.59
CA GLY A 720 15.24 -2.60 2.68
C GLY A 720 15.85 -4.00 2.81
N ALA A 721 15.30 -4.82 3.72
CA ALA A 721 15.68 -6.22 3.83
C ALA A 721 14.95 -7.04 2.74
N MET A 722 15.75 -7.66 1.86
CA MET A 722 15.49 -8.76 0.89
C MET A 722 14.29 -8.66 -0.09
N ASP A 723 13.10 -8.21 0.31
CA ASP A 723 11.85 -8.43 -0.43
C ASP A 723 10.82 -7.28 -0.35
N GLN A 724 11.24 -6.08 0.08
CA GLN A 724 10.38 -4.89 0.10
C GLN A 724 10.81 -3.85 -0.94
N ALA A 725 9.89 -3.49 -1.84
CA ALA A 725 9.99 -2.28 -2.65
C ALA A 725 9.18 -1.18 -1.95
N ALA A 726 9.86 -0.15 -1.45
CA ALA A 726 9.20 1.05 -0.93
C ALA A 726 8.84 1.96 -2.10
N ILE A 727 7.54 2.15 -2.34
CA ILE A 727 7.02 3.17 -3.27
C ILE A 727 6.71 4.39 -2.40
N GLY A 728 7.36 5.53 -2.68
CA GLY A 728 7.32 6.71 -1.80
C GLY A 728 5.92 7.32 -1.61
N GLU A 729 5.73 8.04 -0.50
CA GLU A 729 4.45 8.65 -0.09
C GLU A 729 3.84 9.64 -1.11
N GLY A 730 4.63 10.14 -2.08
CA GLY A 730 4.20 11.05 -3.15
C GLY A 730 3.80 10.39 -4.46
N SER A 731 3.83 9.06 -4.56
CA SER A 731 3.48 8.34 -5.79
C SER A 731 1.98 8.45 -6.05
N SER A 732 1.57 8.85 -7.26
CA SER A 732 0.16 8.74 -7.66
C SER A 732 -0.17 7.26 -7.80
N PHE A 733 -0.80 6.67 -6.78
CA PHE A 733 -1.18 5.26 -6.75
C PHE A 733 -2.40 4.96 -7.64
N ARG A 734 -2.31 5.31 -8.93
CA ARG A 734 -3.19 4.80 -9.98
C ARG A 734 -2.39 3.80 -10.81
N LEU A 735 -2.40 2.54 -10.40
CA LEU A 735 -2.17 1.39 -11.28
C LEU A 735 -3.51 0.72 -11.58
#